data_AF-A0AAW5IBQ8-F1
#
_entry.id   AF-A0AAW5IBQ8-F1
#
_cell.length_a   1.000
_cell.length_b   1.000
_cell.length_c   1.000
_cell.angle_alpha   90.00
_cell.angle_beta   90.00
_cell.angle_gamma   90.00
#
_symmetry.space_group_name_H-M   'P 1'
#
loop_
_entity.id
_entity.type
_entity.pdbx_description
1 polymer ?
#
loop_
_entity_poly.entity_id
_entity_poly.type
_entity_poly.pdbx_seq_one_letter_code
_entity_poly.pdbx_strand_id
1 'polypeptide(L)'
;MVQNVIKRDGRTVLFDKSLVRGAITKAMKEVGEIDFLLANSIADKIENNQSDILDVNSIQVMVENYLMQSSLPDVARAYIIYRHKRDKARNSKSNDIITDIVAAKKNDITRENANMNADTPAGMMMKVASERTKEYVDEFLLSDDVRKLVDDNILHVHDKDYYPTKSLTCLQHPVDKLLNEGFRAGHGESRPAKRIETASILSCISMEAIQNEMHGGQAIPAFDFYLAPFVRKTYIEEVKKIEDFLCYDFSDLYESKIDDYLHKELDNLKGDERVRQQAINQTVERVHQSMEAFIHNMNTIHSRGGNQVVFSSVNYGTDTSAEGRCVIRELLSSTYNGVGNHATAIFPIQIWKKKRGVNFLPGDPNYDLFKLACKVTAKRFFPNFVNLDAPYNQSSKWKADDPKRYMYEVATMGCRTRVFEDRFGESQSVGRGNLSFSTINLPGLALSVMHIENKDKRLLAFFEKLTDAINITGKQLYERYQFQCTALAKQFPLLMSGMWVGSENLKPEDEVREVLKHGTLGVGFIGLAECLIALCGHHHGESEEAQKLGLDIITFMRDRTKILSDQYDLNYSVFATPAEGLSGKFTKKDKKKYGVVPGVTDKDYYTNSNHVPVYYKCSADHKAKIEAPYHDLTRGGHIFYIELDGDATHNIKAVEQIVGLIDKYDIGYGSINHNRNRCLDCSYEDASANLEECPVCGSHNIDKLQRITGYLVGTTDRWNSGKLAELHDRVTHGV
;
A
#
# COMPACT_ATOMS: atom_id res chain seq x y z
N MET A 1 48.18 10.48 -31.48
CA MET A 1 47.13 9.93 -32.36
C MET A 1 46.42 8.88 -31.53
N VAL A 2 45.09 8.91 -31.49
CA VAL A 2 44.29 7.97 -30.71
C VAL A 2 44.51 6.57 -31.28
N GLN A 3 45.12 5.69 -30.50
CA GLN A 3 45.37 4.30 -30.91
C GLN A 3 44.28 3.37 -30.39
N ASN A 4 43.74 3.66 -29.21
CA ASN A 4 42.78 2.79 -28.53
C ASN A 4 41.54 3.55 -28.05
N VAL A 5 40.43 2.83 -27.97
CA VAL A 5 39.15 3.29 -27.46
C VAL A 5 38.69 2.41 -26.32
N ILE A 6 38.38 3.03 -25.17
CA ILE A 6 37.69 2.36 -24.07
C ILE A 6 36.20 2.32 -24.42
N LYS A 7 35.70 1.12 -24.71
CA LYS A 7 34.28 0.84 -24.86
C LYS A 7 33.57 1.05 -23.52
N ARG A 8 32.28 1.32 -23.56
CA ARG A 8 31.46 1.58 -22.35
C ARG A 8 31.36 0.39 -21.39
N ASP A 9 31.70 -0.81 -21.83
CA ASP A 9 31.79 -2.03 -21.02
C ASP A 9 33.20 -2.25 -20.41
N GLY A 10 34.09 -1.26 -20.53
CA GLY A 10 35.46 -1.30 -20.00
C GLY A 10 36.48 -1.98 -20.92
N ARG A 11 36.07 -2.60 -22.04
CA ARG A 11 37.01 -3.21 -22.98
C ARG A 11 37.77 -2.15 -23.77
N THR A 12 39.06 -2.37 -23.95
CA THR A 12 39.90 -1.52 -24.81
C THR A 12 40.02 -2.17 -26.19
N VAL A 13 39.74 -1.42 -27.24
CA VAL A 13 39.88 -1.88 -28.64
C VAL A 13 40.63 -0.85 -29.47
N LEU A 14 41.14 -1.23 -30.63
CA LEU A 14 41.76 -0.29 -31.57
C LEU A 14 40.76 0.77 -32.06
N PHE A 15 41.22 2.01 -32.19
CA PHE A 15 40.43 3.09 -32.78
C PHE A 15 40.17 2.80 -34.26
N ASP A 16 38.91 2.90 -34.69
CA ASP A 16 38.51 2.74 -36.08
C ASP A 16 37.75 3.99 -36.52
N LYS A 17 38.44 4.84 -37.30
CA LYS A 17 37.93 6.08 -37.88
C LYS A 17 36.66 5.86 -38.71
N SER A 18 36.52 4.71 -39.35
CA SER A 18 35.37 4.41 -40.22
C SER A 18 34.05 4.38 -39.45
N LEU A 19 34.10 4.04 -38.16
CA LEU A 19 32.94 4.01 -37.27
C LEU A 19 32.44 5.41 -36.91
N VAL A 20 33.37 6.35 -36.66
CA VAL A 20 33.05 7.76 -36.38
C VAL A 20 32.42 8.41 -37.61
N ARG A 21 33.08 8.25 -38.77
CA ARG A 21 32.56 8.72 -40.06
C ARG A 21 31.18 8.14 -40.35
N GLY A 22 31.02 6.82 -40.18
CA GLY A 22 29.76 6.13 -40.42
C GLY A 22 28.60 6.59 -39.53
N ALA A 23 28.89 7.04 -38.30
CA ALA A 23 27.88 7.60 -37.40
C ALA A 23 27.45 9.00 -37.84
N ILE A 24 28.39 9.88 -38.21
CA ILE A 24 28.11 11.23 -38.71
C ILE A 24 27.32 11.17 -40.02
N THR A 25 27.75 10.31 -40.96
CA THR A 25 27.07 10.12 -42.25
C THR A 25 25.63 9.63 -42.09
N LYS A 26 25.31 8.86 -41.04
CA LYS A 26 23.94 8.43 -40.78
C LYS A 26 23.06 9.60 -40.32
N ALA A 27 23.58 10.46 -39.44
CA ALA A 27 22.88 11.67 -39.04
C ALA A 27 22.64 12.61 -40.23
N MET A 28 23.66 12.79 -41.08
CA MET A 28 23.58 13.54 -42.34
C MET A 28 22.47 13.02 -43.27
N LYS A 29 22.38 11.71 -43.46
CA LYS A 29 21.31 11.08 -44.27
C LYS A 29 19.91 11.29 -43.70
N GLU A 30 19.77 11.40 -42.37
CA GLU A 30 18.48 11.59 -41.70
C GLU A 30 17.91 12.99 -41.94
N VAL A 31 18.76 14.01 -42.06
CA VAL A 31 18.35 15.38 -42.40
C VAL A 31 18.43 15.71 -43.90
N GLY A 32 18.87 14.77 -44.73
CA GLY A 32 18.96 14.95 -46.19
C GLY A 32 20.18 15.76 -46.65
N GLU A 33 21.11 16.09 -45.76
CA GLU A 33 22.32 16.87 -46.05
C GLU A 33 23.56 16.00 -45.92
N ILE A 34 24.22 15.70 -47.03
CA ILE A 34 25.35 14.76 -47.05
C ILE A 34 26.66 15.50 -47.38
N ASP A 35 27.52 15.66 -46.38
CA ASP A 35 28.88 16.18 -46.56
C ASP A 35 29.91 15.16 -46.05
N PHE A 36 30.37 14.31 -46.97
CA PHE A 36 31.38 13.29 -46.67
C PHE A 36 32.75 13.90 -46.32
N LEU A 37 33.07 15.09 -46.82
CA LEU A 37 34.36 15.74 -46.55
C LEU A 37 34.39 16.24 -45.11
N LEU A 38 33.31 16.85 -44.63
CA LEU A 38 33.16 17.27 -43.25
C LEU A 38 33.17 16.07 -42.30
N ALA A 39 32.41 15.00 -42.61
CA ALA A 39 32.39 13.79 -41.78
C ALA A 39 33.78 13.13 -41.66
N ASN A 40 34.56 13.13 -42.73
CA ASN A 40 35.92 12.61 -42.73
C ASN A 40 36.86 13.53 -41.94
N SER A 41 36.77 14.84 -42.13
CA SER A 41 37.54 15.87 -41.42
C SER A 41 37.34 15.83 -39.90
N ILE A 42 36.09 15.65 -39.44
CA ILE A 42 35.80 15.50 -38.00
C ILE A 42 36.42 14.21 -37.46
N ALA A 43 36.32 13.11 -38.21
CA ALA A 43 36.93 11.85 -37.82
C ALA A 43 38.48 11.94 -37.79
N ASP A 44 39.09 12.69 -38.72
CA ASP A 44 40.53 13.02 -38.73
C ASP A 44 40.95 13.84 -37.51
N LYS A 45 40.16 14.84 -37.11
CA LYS A 45 40.44 15.64 -35.91
C LYS A 45 40.42 14.81 -34.63
N ILE A 46 39.53 13.81 -34.56
CA ILE A 46 39.44 12.91 -33.41
C ILE A 46 40.61 11.94 -33.39
N GLU A 47 40.98 11.37 -34.54
CA GLU A 47 42.15 10.49 -34.66
C GLU A 47 43.45 11.21 -34.27
N ASN A 48 43.60 12.47 -34.67
CA ASN A 48 44.77 13.30 -34.38
C ASN A 48 44.75 13.96 -33.00
N ASN A 49 43.86 13.56 -32.09
CA ASN A 49 43.87 14.05 -30.72
C ASN A 49 45.19 13.68 -30.00
N GLN A 50 45.62 14.53 -29.06
CA GLN A 50 46.85 14.36 -28.28
C GLN A 50 46.77 13.17 -27.29
N SER A 51 45.58 12.64 -27.02
CA SER A 51 45.40 11.48 -26.14
C SER A 51 45.57 10.17 -26.92
N ASP A 52 46.37 9.23 -26.40
CA ASP A 52 46.56 7.91 -27.01
C ASP A 52 45.37 6.96 -26.80
N ILE A 53 44.55 7.23 -25.77
CA ILE A 53 43.35 6.47 -25.41
C ILE A 53 42.20 7.44 -25.16
N LEU A 54 41.05 7.19 -25.78
CA LEU A 54 39.81 7.93 -25.51
C LEU A 54 38.68 6.97 -25.14
N ASP A 55 37.75 7.37 -24.27
CA ASP A 55 36.52 6.62 -24.10
C ASP A 55 35.46 7.02 -25.14
N VAL A 56 34.51 6.12 -25.38
CA VAL A 56 33.44 6.33 -26.37
C VAL A 56 32.62 7.59 -26.11
N ASN A 57 32.38 7.98 -24.85
CA ASN A 57 31.56 9.16 -24.53
C ASN A 57 32.32 10.44 -24.87
N SER A 58 33.63 10.48 -24.56
CA SER A 58 34.50 11.59 -24.94
C SER A 58 34.54 11.80 -26.46
N ILE A 59 34.67 10.71 -27.24
CA ILE A 59 34.61 10.77 -28.71
C ILE A 59 33.27 11.37 -29.19
N GLN A 60 32.15 10.96 -28.59
CA GLN A 60 30.84 11.45 -28.98
C GLN A 60 30.63 12.93 -28.67
N VAL A 61 31.07 13.40 -27.50
CA VAL A 61 31.04 14.83 -27.14
C VAL A 61 31.90 15.65 -28.10
N MET A 62 33.07 15.12 -28.50
CA MET A 62 33.90 15.77 -29.51
C MET A 62 33.19 15.87 -30.87
N VAL A 63 32.53 14.79 -31.33
CA VAL A 63 31.74 14.81 -32.57
C VAL A 63 30.61 15.84 -32.49
N GLU A 64 29.89 15.90 -31.37
CA GLU A 64 28.81 16.87 -31.14
C GLU A 64 29.34 18.30 -31.22
N ASN A 65 30.42 18.60 -30.50
CA ASN A 65 31.05 19.92 -30.50
C ASN A 65 31.53 20.32 -31.90
N TYR A 66 32.18 19.43 -32.63
CA TYR A 66 32.66 19.73 -33.99
C TYR A 66 31.54 19.89 -35.00
N LEU A 67 30.44 19.15 -34.87
CA LEU A 67 29.24 19.33 -35.70
C LEU A 67 28.52 20.64 -35.37
N MET A 68 28.39 21.01 -34.09
CA MET A 68 27.80 22.30 -33.68
C MET A 68 28.62 23.51 -34.14
N GLN A 69 29.95 23.37 -34.25
CA GLN A 69 30.85 24.41 -34.78
C GLN A 69 30.89 24.47 -36.32
N SER A 70 30.25 23.52 -37.00
CA SER A 70 30.18 23.47 -38.46
C SER A 70 29.01 24.29 -39.01
N SER A 71 28.92 24.40 -40.33
CA SER A 71 27.79 25.01 -41.02
C SER A 71 26.49 24.18 -41.00
N LEU A 72 26.46 23.02 -40.34
CA LEU A 72 25.34 22.07 -40.38
C LEU A 72 24.74 21.80 -38.97
N PRO A 73 24.07 22.79 -38.34
CA PRO A 73 23.52 22.65 -36.99
C PRO A 73 22.39 21.61 -36.88
N ASP A 74 21.63 21.38 -37.95
CA ASP A 74 20.55 20.38 -37.96
C ASP A 74 21.09 18.95 -38.00
N VAL A 75 22.24 18.71 -38.65
CA VAL A 75 22.98 17.43 -38.58
C VAL A 75 23.46 17.16 -37.15
N ALA A 76 23.94 18.19 -36.43
CA ALA A 76 24.34 18.06 -35.03
C ALA A 76 23.16 17.64 -34.15
N ARG A 77 21.99 18.28 -34.32
CA ARG A 77 20.75 17.93 -33.60
C ARG A 77 20.31 16.50 -33.92
N ALA A 78 20.34 16.09 -35.19
CA ALA A 78 20.01 14.73 -35.59
C ALA A 78 20.98 13.70 -35.01
N TYR A 79 22.28 14.01 -34.98
CA TYR A 79 23.29 13.15 -34.36
C TYR A 79 23.06 12.97 -32.86
N ILE A 80 22.76 14.06 -32.14
CA ILE A 80 22.43 14.05 -30.70
C ILE A 80 21.19 13.20 -30.44
N ILE A 81 20.11 13.41 -31.21
CA ILE A 81 18.86 12.65 -31.08
C ILE A 81 19.08 11.16 -31.40
N TYR A 82 19.82 10.85 -32.47
CA TYR A 82 20.17 9.49 -32.87
C TYR A 82 21.00 8.78 -31.80
N ARG A 83 21.98 9.48 -31.20
CA ARG A 83 22.78 8.98 -30.07
C ARG A 83 21.89 8.72 -28.87
N HIS A 84 21.06 9.68 -28.47
CA HIS A 84 20.14 9.54 -27.36
C HIS A 84 19.21 8.32 -27.56
N LYS A 85 18.67 8.16 -28.77
CA LYS A 85 17.87 6.98 -29.15
C LYS A 85 18.68 5.68 -29.12
N ARG A 86 19.95 5.66 -29.53
CA ARG A 86 20.81 4.45 -29.47
C ARG A 86 21.30 4.13 -28.07
N ASP A 87 21.59 5.12 -27.25
CA ASP A 87 21.99 4.96 -25.85
C ASP A 87 20.82 4.37 -25.07
N LYS A 88 19.61 4.88 -25.33
CA LYS A 88 18.35 4.31 -24.85
C LYS A 88 18.06 2.90 -25.36
N ALA A 89 18.24 2.64 -26.66
CA ALA A 89 18.05 1.29 -27.24
C ALA A 89 19.09 0.26 -26.77
N ARG A 90 20.23 0.72 -26.24
CA ARG A 90 21.34 -0.11 -25.75
C ARG A 90 21.41 -0.20 -24.23
N ASN A 91 20.38 0.24 -23.49
CA ASN A 91 20.24 -0.04 -22.05
C ASN A 91 20.24 -1.56 -21.81
N SER A 92 21.44 -2.13 -21.65
CA SER A 92 21.67 -3.57 -21.45
C SER A 92 20.93 -4.07 -20.22
N LYS A 93 20.88 -3.25 -19.17
CA LYS A 93 20.29 -3.59 -17.89
C LYS A 93 18.80 -3.94 -17.97
N SER A 94 18.00 -3.21 -18.76
CA SER A 94 16.57 -3.49 -18.90
C SER A 94 16.32 -4.72 -19.77
N ASN A 95 17.17 -4.96 -20.76
CA ASN A 95 17.10 -6.21 -21.54
C ASN A 95 17.56 -7.43 -20.71
N ASP A 96 18.56 -7.26 -19.85
CA ASP A 96 19.02 -8.28 -18.90
C ASP A 96 17.92 -8.60 -17.89
N ILE A 97 17.24 -7.59 -17.34
CA ILE A 97 16.09 -7.77 -16.44
C ILE A 97 14.95 -8.50 -17.15
N ILE A 98 14.64 -8.14 -18.41
CA ILE A 98 13.62 -8.85 -19.20
C ILE A 98 14.03 -10.30 -19.43
N THR A 99 15.32 -10.57 -19.69
CA THR A 99 15.84 -11.94 -19.84
C THR A 99 15.70 -12.72 -18.54
N ASP A 100 15.96 -12.10 -17.39
CA ASP A 100 15.78 -12.71 -16.08
C ASP A 100 14.30 -13.01 -15.77
N ILE A 101 13.38 -12.13 -16.17
CA ILE A 101 11.93 -12.35 -16.05
C ILE A 101 11.50 -13.54 -16.91
N VAL A 102 11.92 -13.58 -18.18
CA VAL A 102 11.58 -14.69 -19.10
C VAL A 102 12.17 -16.01 -18.60
N ALA A 103 13.34 -15.98 -17.96
CA ALA A 103 13.98 -17.14 -17.37
C ALA A 103 13.43 -17.52 -15.97
N ALA A 104 12.39 -16.82 -15.47
CA ALA A 104 11.81 -17.02 -14.14
C ALA A 104 12.87 -17.03 -13.01
N LYS A 105 13.89 -16.18 -13.11
CA LYS A 105 14.94 -16.10 -12.09
C LYS A 105 14.42 -15.39 -10.84
N LYS A 106 14.62 -16.03 -9.68
CA LYS A 106 14.32 -15.47 -8.36
C LYS A 106 15.32 -14.36 -8.01
N ASN A 107 14.85 -13.13 -7.84
CA ASN A 107 15.65 -11.97 -7.41
C ASN A 107 14.77 -10.89 -6.74
N ASP A 108 15.39 -9.84 -6.19
CA ASP A 108 14.65 -8.75 -5.51
C ASP A 108 13.70 -7.98 -6.45
N ILE A 109 13.91 -8.02 -7.78
CA ILE A 109 13.05 -7.35 -8.77
C ILE A 109 11.78 -8.17 -9.02
N THR A 110 11.91 -9.50 -9.15
CA THR A 110 10.78 -10.43 -9.30
C THR A 110 10.01 -10.63 -7.99
N ARG A 111 10.60 -10.27 -6.84
CA ARG A 111 10.02 -10.37 -5.48
C ARG A 111 9.80 -9.02 -4.81
N GLU A 112 9.54 -7.97 -5.59
CA GLU A 112 9.30 -6.61 -5.08
C GLU A 112 7.98 -6.51 -4.28
N ASN A 113 7.00 -7.36 -4.59
CA ASN A 113 5.69 -7.45 -3.95
C ASN A 113 5.33 -8.92 -3.73
N ALA A 114 5.21 -9.36 -2.48
CA ALA A 114 4.95 -10.76 -2.16
C ALA A 114 3.54 -11.26 -2.58
N ASN A 115 2.61 -10.36 -2.85
CA ASN A 115 1.26 -10.67 -3.34
C ASN A 115 1.19 -10.87 -4.87
N MET A 116 2.27 -10.59 -5.61
CA MET A 116 2.31 -10.75 -7.07
C MET A 116 3.09 -11.99 -7.47
N ASN A 117 2.53 -12.81 -8.36
CA ASN A 117 3.26 -13.93 -8.97
C ASN A 117 3.87 -13.49 -10.32
N ALA A 118 5.17 -13.20 -10.34
CA ALA A 118 5.88 -12.78 -11.55
C ALA A 118 6.19 -13.93 -12.52
N ASP A 119 5.99 -15.19 -12.11
CA ASP A 119 6.37 -16.38 -12.88
C ASP A 119 5.26 -16.84 -13.85
N THR A 120 4.03 -16.33 -13.71
CA THR A 120 2.94 -16.65 -14.63
C THR A 120 3.08 -15.87 -15.94
N PRO A 121 2.52 -16.33 -17.07
CA PRO A 121 2.60 -15.59 -18.33
C PRO A 121 2.08 -14.15 -18.24
N ALA A 122 0.95 -13.94 -17.57
CA ALA A 122 0.43 -12.60 -17.36
C ALA A 122 1.32 -11.80 -16.39
N GLY A 123 1.93 -12.44 -15.38
CA GLY A 123 2.81 -11.80 -14.41
C GLY A 123 4.10 -11.32 -15.08
N MET A 124 4.65 -12.14 -15.97
CA MET A 124 5.78 -11.78 -16.83
C MET A 124 5.44 -10.58 -17.73
N MET A 125 4.29 -10.60 -18.41
CA MET A 125 3.85 -9.46 -19.24
C MET A 125 3.76 -8.16 -18.43
N MET A 126 3.12 -8.22 -17.26
CA MET A 126 2.99 -7.08 -16.37
C MET A 126 4.36 -6.60 -15.89
N LYS A 127 5.28 -7.51 -15.54
CA LYS A 127 6.61 -7.14 -15.06
C LYS A 127 7.49 -6.51 -16.15
N VAL A 128 7.44 -7.05 -17.37
CA VAL A 128 8.11 -6.43 -18.54
C VAL A 128 7.57 -5.02 -18.78
N ALA A 129 6.25 -4.84 -18.76
CA ALA A 129 5.63 -3.53 -18.89
C ALA A 129 6.08 -2.59 -17.75
N SER A 130 6.09 -3.08 -16.50
CA SER A 130 6.47 -2.33 -15.31
C SER A 130 7.90 -1.76 -15.42
N GLU A 131 8.88 -2.61 -15.75
CA GLU A 131 10.28 -2.19 -15.85
C GLU A 131 10.52 -1.19 -17.00
N ARG A 132 9.87 -1.38 -18.15
CA ARG A 132 9.91 -0.39 -19.26
C ARG A 132 9.28 0.94 -18.89
N THR A 133 8.19 0.89 -18.14
CA THR A 133 7.44 2.09 -17.78
C THR A 133 8.20 2.94 -16.75
N LYS A 134 8.94 2.31 -15.84
CA LYS A 134 9.86 3.00 -14.92
C LYS A 134 10.91 3.84 -15.67
N GLU A 135 11.49 3.32 -16.75
CA GLU A 135 12.44 4.09 -17.59
C GLU A 135 11.75 5.31 -18.22
N TYR A 136 10.54 5.14 -18.75
CA TYR A 136 9.77 6.22 -19.34
C TYR A 136 9.49 7.35 -18.33
N VAL A 137 9.16 7.00 -17.09
CA VAL A 137 8.91 8.01 -16.06
C VAL A 137 10.17 8.80 -15.74
N ASP A 138 11.31 8.13 -15.57
CA ASP A 138 12.58 8.83 -15.37
C ASP A 138 12.81 9.82 -16.50
N GLU A 139 12.71 9.39 -17.75
CA GLU A 139 13.10 10.22 -18.89
C GLU A 139 12.12 11.35 -19.23
N PHE A 140 10.81 11.18 -18.97
CA PHE A 140 9.81 12.11 -19.50
C PHE A 140 8.88 12.74 -18.46
N LEU A 141 8.69 12.12 -17.30
CA LEU A 141 7.68 12.58 -16.33
C LEU A 141 8.27 13.17 -15.04
N LEU A 142 9.53 12.86 -14.70
CA LEU A 142 10.20 13.47 -13.55
C LEU A 142 10.96 14.73 -13.97
N SER A 143 10.86 15.81 -13.19
CA SER A 143 11.71 16.98 -13.35
C SER A 143 13.16 16.71 -12.90
N ASP A 144 14.12 17.52 -13.35
CA ASP A 144 15.55 17.28 -13.08
C ASP A 144 15.92 17.32 -11.60
N ASP A 145 15.30 18.21 -10.82
CA ASP A 145 15.47 18.28 -9.37
C ASP A 145 14.94 17.02 -8.65
N VAL A 146 13.83 16.46 -9.13
CA VAL A 146 13.26 15.21 -8.61
C VAL A 146 14.16 14.03 -8.97
N ARG A 147 14.60 13.93 -10.23
CA ARG A 147 15.55 12.90 -10.67
C ARG A 147 16.82 12.92 -9.83
N LYS A 148 17.36 14.11 -9.58
CA LYS A 148 18.55 14.27 -8.74
C LYS A 148 18.34 13.69 -7.35
N LEU A 149 17.21 13.94 -6.68
CA LEU A 149 16.94 13.34 -5.37
C LEU A 149 16.78 11.80 -5.43
N VAL A 150 16.19 11.28 -6.52
CA VAL A 150 16.07 9.82 -6.72
C VAL A 150 17.46 9.19 -6.92
N ASP A 151 18.31 9.82 -7.73
CA ASP A 151 19.68 9.38 -8.01
C ASP A 151 20.57 9.48 -6.76
N ASP A 152 20.41 10.56 -5.98
CA ASP A 152 21.10 10.79 -4.72
C ASP A 152 20.63 9.88 -3.58
N ASN A 153 19.64 9.02 -3.85
CA ASN A 153 19.05 8.07 -2.90
C ASN A 153 18.28 8.73 -1.75
N ILE A 154 17.77 9.95 -1.98
CA ILE A 154 17.01 10.74 -0.99
C ILE A 154 15.50 10.56 -1.16
N LEU A 155 15.02 10.37 -2.39
CA LEU A 155 13.60 10.24 -2.70
C LEU A 155 13.29 8.92 -3.40
N HIS A 156 12.19 8.29 -3.01
CA HIS A 156 11.60 7.17 -3.72
C HIS A 156 10.19 7.52 -4.20
N VAL A 157 9.98 7.53 -5.51
CA VAL A 157 8.66 7.71 -6.14
C VAL A 157 7.98 6.33 -6.21
N HIS A 158 6.89 6.15 -5.46
CA HIS A 158 6.16 4.87 -5.41
C HIS A 158 5.30 4.65 -6.66
N ASP A 159 5.06 3.37 -6.96
CA ASP A 159 4.20 2.91 -8.06
C ASP A 159 4.53 3.61 -9.39
N LYS A 160 5.84 3.80 -9.61
CA LYS A 160 6.37 4.53 -10.75
C LYS A 160 6.02 3.85 -12.07
N ASP A 161 5.94 2.52 -12.08
CA ASP A 161 5.44 1.73 -13.20
C ASP A 161 3.99 2.03 -13.58
N TYR A 162 3.17 2.51 -12.65
CA TYR A 162 1.78 2.90 -12.88
C TYR A 162 1.59 4.39 -13.18
N TYR A 163 2.63 5.21 -13.02
CA TYR A 163 2.53 6.66 -13.21
C TYR A 163 2.01 7.02 -14.63
N PRO A 164 2.54 6.47 -15.74
CA PRO A 164 2.10 6.86 -17.09
C PRO A 164 0.66 6.46 -17.43
N THR A 165 0.07 5.51 -16.68
CA THR A 165 -1.33 5.12 -16.86
C THR A 165 -2.31 6.11 -16.25
N LYS A 166 -1.82 7.13 -15.53
CA LYS A 166 -2.60 8.11 -14.75
C LYS A 166 -3.44 7.48 -13.63
N SER A 167 -3.21 6.20 -13.32
CA SER A 167 -3.94 5.50 -12.27
C SER A 167 -3.73 6.14 -10.90
N LEU A 168 -4.74 5.99 -10.05
CA LEU A 168 -4.74 6.44 -8.66
C LEU A 168 -4.33 5.28 -7.73
N THR A 169 -4.06 5.58 -6.46
CA THR A 169 -3.58 4.58 -5.50
C THR A 169 -4.74 3.79 -4.88
N CYS A 170 -5.50 4.32 -3.93
CA CYS A 170 -6.45 3.52 -3.14
C CYS A 170 -7.81 4.20 -2.94
N LEU A 171 -8.88 3.44 -2.69
CA LEU A 171 -10.25 3.94 -2.51
C LEU A 171 -10.95 3.32 -1.28
N GLN A 172 -11.72 4.14 -0.56
CA GLN A 172 -12.77 3.71 0.37
C GLN A 172 -14.11 3.63 -0.36
N HIS A 173 -14.56 2.43 -0.70
CA HIS A 173 -15.68 2.20 -1.58
C HIS A 173 -17.03 2.56 -0.93
N PRO A 174 -17.83 3.48 -1.52
CA PRO A 174 -19.23 3.67 -1.16
C PRO A 174 -20.09 2.55 -1.78
N VAL A 175 -19.86 1.30 -1.35
CA VAL A 175 -20.56 0.14 -1.94
C VAL A 175 -22.07 0.21 -1.74
N ASP A 176 -22.59 0.95 -0.77
CA ASP A 176 -24.03 1.18 -0.62
C ASP A 176 -24.70 1.74 -1.88
N LYS A 177 -24.02 2.64 -2.60
CA LYS A 177 -24.51 3.15 -3.90
C LYS A 177 -24.68 2.00 -4.89
N LEU A 178 -23.63 1.21 -5.07
CA LEU A 178 -23.60 0.06 -5.99
C LEU A 178 -24.65 -0.99 -5.61
N LEU A 179 -24.82 -1.25 -4.32
CA LEU A 179 -25.76 -2.24 -3.82
C LEU A 179 -27.22 -1.81 -4.01
N ASN A 180 -27.52 -0.51 -3.90
CA ASN A 180 -28.87 0.02 -4.02
C ASN A 180 -29.27 0.36 -5.47
N GLU A 181 -28.33 0.75 -6.31
CA GLU A 181 -28.60 1.24 -7.67
C GLU A 181 -28.15 0.26 -8.76
N GLY A 182 -27.31 -0.73 -8.41
CA GLY A 182 -26.57 -1.51 -9.39
C GLY A 182 -25.36 -0.73 -9.90
N PHE A 183 -24.74 -1.20 -10.97
CA PHE A 183 -23.65 -0.45 -11.61
C PHE A 183 -23.51 -0.79 -13.09
N ARG A 184 -22.79 0.08 -13.81
CA ARG A 184 -22.35 -0.14 -15.19
C ARG A 184 -20.84 0.11 -15.26
N ALA A 185 -20.07 -0.90 -15.68
CA ALA A 185 -18.63 -0.80 -15.85
C ALA A 185 -18.27 -1.31 -17.25
N GLY A 186 -18.01 -0.37 -18.18
CA GLY A 186 -17.82 -0.69 -19.59
C GLY A 186 -19.07 -1.35 -20.19
N HIS A 187 -18.94 -2.61 -20.63
CA HIS A 187 -20.07 -3.40 -21.14
C HIS A 187 -20.78 -4.26 -20.07
N GLY A 188 -20.24 -4.31 -18.84
CA GLY A 188 -20.86 -5.04 -17.74
C GLY A 188 -21.93 -4.21 -17.05
N GLU A 189 -23.13 -4.76 -16.89
CA GLU A 189 -24.22 -4.14 -16.12
C GLU A 189 -24.68 -5.08 -15.00
N SER A 190 -24.97 -4.51 -13.82
CA SER A 190 -25.54 -5.22 -12.68
C SER A 190 -26.77 -4.51 -12.14
N ARG A 191 -27.74 -5.29 -11.67
CA ARG A 191 -28.95 -4.80 -10.98
C ARG A 191 -28.67 -4.59 -9.49
N PRO A 192 -29.50 -3.78 -8.79
CA PRO A 192 -29.46 -3.68 -7.33
C PRO A 192 -29.50 -5.04 -6.62
N ALA A 193 -28.79 -5.13 -5.49
CA ALA A 193 -28.84 -6.29 -4.62
C ALA A 193 -30.23 -6.45 -4.00
N LYS A 194 -30.66 -7.70 -3.82
CA LYS A 194 -31.98 -8.03 -3.24
C LYS A 194 -31.90 -8.82 -1.92
N ARG A 195 -30.72 -9.31 -1.57
CA ARG A 195 -30.46 -10.25 -0.49
C ARG A 195 -28.96 -10.25 -0.13
N ILE A 196 -28.60 -10.89 0.97
CA ILE A 196 -27.23 -10.87 1.50
C ILE A 196 -26.21 -11.51 0.54
N GLU A 197 -26.58 -12.58 -0.17
CA GLU A 197 -25.66 -13.27 -1.10
C GLU A 197 -25.25 -12.35 -2.24
N THR A 198 -26.23 -11.66 -2.84
CA THR A 198 -25.97 -10.73 -3.95
C THR A 198 -25.20 -9.50 -3.46
N ALA A 199 -25.47 -9.03 -2.25
CA ALA A 199 -24.75 -7.90 -1.68
C ALA A 199 -23.28 -8.23 -1.38
N SER A 200 -23.03 -9.44 -0.88
CA SER A 200 -21.67 -9.95 -0.64
C SER A 200 -20.86 -10.02 -1.93
N ILE A 201 -21.36 -10.69 -2.98
CA ILE A 201 -20.61 -10.85 -4.23
C ILE A 201 -20.41 -9.52 -4.98
N LEU A 202 -21.40 -8.61 -4.95
CA LEU A 202 -21.26 -7.29 -5.57
C LEU A 202 -20.21 -6.43 -4.86
N SER A 203 -20.04 -6.61 -3.55
CA SER A 203 -18.96 -5.97 -2.79
C SER A 203 -17.59 -6.49 -3.24
N CYS A 204 -17.45 -7.80 -3.51
CA CYS A 204 -16.24 -8.37 -4.10
C CYS A 204 -15.94 -7.78 -5.49
N ILE A 205 -16.95 -7.77 -6.37
CA ILE A 205 -16.83 -7.28 -7.75
C ILE A 205 -16.43 -5.80 -7.77
N SER A 206 -16.97 -4.99 -6.85
CA SER A 206 -16.59 -3.58 -6.72
C SER A 206 -15.09 -3.41 -6.48
N MET A 207 -14.52 -4.14 -5.52
CA MET A 207 -13.09 -4.08 -5.21
C MET A 207 -12.23 -4.64 -6.35
N GLU A 208 -12.62 -5.75 -6.95
CA GLU A 208 -11.91 -6.34 -8.09
C GLU A 208 -11.85 -5.40 -9.28
N ALA A 209 -13.00 -4.86 -9.70
CA ALA A 209 -13.11 -4.00 -10.87
C ALA A 209 -12.28 -2.72 -10.68
N ILE A 210 -12.39 -2.05 -9.53
CA ILE A 210 -11.62 -0.82 -9.26
C ILE A 210 -10.12 -1.12 -9.08
N GLN A 211 -9.73 -2.30 -8.59
CA GLN A 211 -8.31 -2.71 -8.54
C GLN A 211 -7.68 -2.87 -9.94
N ASN A 212 -8.48 -3.02 -11.00
CA ASN A 212 -7.98 -2.97 -12.38
C ASN A 212 -7.83 -1.53 -12.90
N GLU A 213 -8.50 -0.56 -12.27
CA GLU A 213 -8.45 0.88 -12.57
C GLU A 213 -7.43 1.63 -11.71
N MET A 214 -7.07 1.08 -10.54
CA MET A 214 -6.20 1.67 -9.52
C MET A 214 -5.10 0.69 -9.08
N HIS A 215 -3.95 1.20 -8.61
CA HIS A 215 -2.78 0.35 -8.33
C HIS A 215 -2.49 0.07 -6.84
N GLY A 216 -3.23 0.66 -5.91
CA GLY A 216 -3.06 0.50 -4.47
C GLY A 216 -4.03 -0.53 -3.87
N GLY A 217 -4.38 -0.35 -2.60
CA GLY A 217 -5.38 -1.20 -1.92
C GLY A 217 -6.80 -0.69 -2.07
N GLN A 218 -7.78 -1.58 -2.07
CA GLN A 218 -9.21 -1.27 -2.08
C GLN A 218 -9.81 -1.56 -0.70
N ALA A 219 -10.64 -0.67 -0.17
CA ALA A 219 -11.29 -0.94 1.13
C ALA A 219 -12.76 -0.55 1.18
N ILE A 220 -13.51 -1.27 2.01
CA ILE A 220 -14.89 -0.89 2.36
C ILE A 220 -14.87 -0.25 3.76
N PRO A 221 -15.30 1.02 3.92
CA PRO A 221 -15.18 1.77 5.17
C PRO A 221 -16.24 1.43 6.23
N ALA A 222 -17.35 0.80 5.87
CA ALA A 222 -18.49 0.54 6.76
C ALA A 222 -19.25 -0.73 6.35
N PHE A 223 -18.52 -1.86 6.32
CA PHE A 223 -19.01 -3.11 5.73
C PHE A 223 -20.27 -3.66 6.42
N ASP A 224 -20.33 -3.55 7.74
CA ASP A 224 -21.47 -3.89 8.59
C ASP A 224 -22.72 -3.05 8.25
N PHE A 225 -22.58 -1.72 8.17
CA PHE A 225 -23.69 -0.84 7.81
C PHE A 225 -24.19 -1.07 6.38
N TYR A 226 -23.29 -1.31 5.43
CA TYR A 226 -23.66 -1.47 4.03
C TYR A 226 -24.40 -2.77 3.75
N LEU A 227 -24.09 -3.84 4.48
CA LEU A 227 -24.74 -5.13 4.32
C LEU A 227 -25.99 -5.31 5.20
N ALA A 228 -26.11 -4.58 6.31
CA ALA A 228 -27.24 -4.68 7.24
C ALA A 228 -28.63 -4.64 6.56
N PRO A 229 -28.94 -3.70 5.63
CA PRO A 229 -30.25 -3.69 4.95
C PRO A 229 -30.56 -4.98 4.18
N PHE A 230 -29.54 -5.69 3.71
CA PHE A 230 -29.71 -6.93 2.95
C PHE A 230 -29.90 -8.15 3.85
N VAL A 231 -29.53 -8.08 5.14
CA VAL A 231 -29.94 -9.07 6.15
C VAL A 231 -31.45 -9.00 6.37
N ARG A 232 -32.00 -7.78 6.57
CA ARG A 232 -33.46 -7.59 6.72
C ARG A 232 -34.23 -8.08 5.49
N LYS A 233 -33.78 -7.72 4.28
CA LYS A 233 -34.38 -8.22 3.03
C LYS A 233 -34.35 -9.75 2.93
N THR A 234 -33.26 -10.37 3.38
CA THR A 234 -33.12 -11.84 3.42
C THR A 234 -34.10 -12.45 4.41
N TYR A 235 -34.26 -11.86 5.59
CA TYR A 235 -35.26 -12.29 6.58
C TYR A 235 -36.68 -12.20 6.06
N ILE A 236 -37.06 -11.08 5.42
CA ILE A 236 -38.38 -10.93 4.80
C ILE A 236 -38.61 -12.00 3.74
N GLU A 237 -37.58 -12.35 2.96
CA GLU A 237 -37.66 -13.45 2.01
C GLU A 237 -37.90 -14.82 2.69
N GLU A 238 -37.26 -15.09 3.83
CA GLU A 238 -37.51 -16.33 4.59
C GLU A 238 -38.91 -16.38 5.19
N VAL A 239 -39.44 -15.25 5.70
CA VAL A 239 -40.84 -15.16 6.14
C VAL A 239 -41.77 -15.48 4.98
N LYS A 240 -41.55 -14.87 3.80
CA LYS A 240 -42.37 -15.12 2.60
C LYS A 240 -42.39 -16.57 2.16
N LYS A 241 -41.26 -17.28 2.23
CA LYS A 241 -41.23 -18.72 1.93
C LYS A 241 -42.10 -19.52 2.89
N ILE A 242 -42.16 -19.13 4.18
CA ILE A 242 -43.02 -19.77 5.18
C ILE A 242 -44.49 -19.40 4.93
N GLU A 243 -44.80 -18.16 4.56
CA GLU A 243 -46.15 -17.72 4.16
C GLU A 243 -46.67 -18.55 2.99
N ASP A 244 -45.87 -18.68 1.93
CA ASP A 244 -46.21 -19.46 0.74
C ASP A 244 -46.44 -20.94 1.09
N PHE A 245 -45.63 -21.49 2.01
CA PHE A 245 -45.74 -22.89 2.42
C PHE A 245 -46.98 -23.15 3.29
N LEU A 246 -47.31 -22.24 4.21
CA LEU A 246 -48.43 -22.38 5.15
C LEU A 246 -49.75 -21.81 4.61
N CYS A 247 -49.71 -21.10 3.48
CA CYS A 247 -50.83 -20.32 2.94
C CYS A 247 -51.44 -19.37 3.99
N TYR A 248 -50.57 -18.73 4.80
CA TYR A 248 -50.95 -17.84 5.89
C TYR A 248 -50.15 -16.54 5.79
N ASP A 249 -50.79 -15.41 6.08
CA ASP A 249 -50.16 -14.08 6.02
C ASP A 249 -49.37 -13.80 7.31
N PHE A 250 -48.07 -13.56 7.16
CA PHE A 250 -47.16 -13.18 8.22
C PHE A 250 -46.51 -11.81 7.94
N SER A 251 -47.15 -10.95 7.14
CA SER A 251 -46.60 -9.66 6.73
C SER A 251 -46.29 -8.73 7.91
N ASP A 252 -47.01 -8.88 9.02
CA ASP A 252 -46.72 -8.21 10.30
C ASP A 252 -45.31 -8.51 10.85
N LEU A 253 -44.70 -9.63 10.42
CA LEU A 253 -43.35 -10.01 10.84
C LEU A 253 -42.26 -9.30 10.05
N TYR A 254 -42.53 -8.76 8.86
CA TYR A 254 -41.49 -8.24 7.96
C TYR A 254 -40.63 -7.14 8.61
N GLU A 255 -41.29 -6.13 9.15
CA GLU A 255 -40.67 -4.97 9.81
C GLU A 255 -40.75 -5.06 11.34
N SER A 256 -41.12 -6.23 11.87
CA SER A 256 -41.15 -6.43 13.33
C SER A 256 -39.76 -6.24 13.93
N LYS A 257 -39.73 -5.68 15.14
CA LYS A 257 -38.48 -5.48 15.87
C LYS A 257 -37.82 -6.84 16.15
N ILE A 258 -36.56 -6.95 15.76
CA ILE A 258 -35.70 -8.10 16.07
C ILE A 258 -34.58 -7.57 16.95
N ASP A 259 -34.43 -8.13 18.14
CA ASP A 259 -33.40 -7.69 19.08
C ASP A 259 -32.00 -8.14 18.66
N ASP A 260 -31.88 -9.39 18.16
CA ASP A 260 -30.65 -9.90 17.55
C ASP A 260 -30.97 -11.08 16.61
N TYR A 261 -30.15 -11.28 15.58
CA TYR A 261 -30.20 -12.45 14.70
C TYR A 261 -29.31 -13.55 15.25
N LEU A 262 -29.88 -14.40 16.10
CA LEU A 262 -29.20 -15.52 16.72
C LEU A 262 -29.96 -16.81 16.40
N HIS A 263 -29.21 -17.84 16.03
CA HIS A 263 -29.76 -19.18 15.89
C HIS A 263 -30.28 -19.68 17.24
N LYS A 264 -31.51 -20.22 17.28
CA LYS A 264 -32.09 -20.85 18.48
C LYS A 264 -32.90 -22.08 18.11
N GLU A 265 -32.95 -23.03 19.03
CA GLU A 265 -33.81 -24.20 18.93
C GLU A 265 -35.29 -23.79 18.88
N LEU A 266 -36.08 -24.52 18.08
CA LEU A 266 -37.49 -24.18 17.84
C LEU A 266 -38.45 -24.90 18.79
N ASP A 267 -38.03 -25.97 19.45
CA ASP A 267 -38.89 -26.96 20.12
C ASP A 267 -39.92 -26.36 21.08
N ASN A 268 -39.58 -25.24 21.74
CA ASN A 268 -40.43 -24.59 22.73
C ASN A 268 -41.25 -23.41 22.17
N LEU A 269 -41.10 -23.08 20.88
CA LEU A 269 -41.75 -21.94 20.24
C LEU A 269 -42.98 -22.40 19.44
N LYS A 270 -44.03 -21.58 19.43
CA LYS A 270 -45.29 -21.85 18.71
C LYS A 270 -45.77 -20.60 17.96
N GLY A 271 -46.63 -20.81 16.96
CA GLY A 271 -47.22 -19.73 16.17
C GLY A 271 -46.18 -18.80 15.55
N ASP A 272 -46.48 -17.51 15.52
CA ASP A 272 -45.66 -16.44 14.94
C ASP A 272 -44.25 -16.37 15.53
N GLU A 273 -44.09 -16.71 16.81
CA GLU A 273 -42.77 -16.73 17.47
C GLU A 273 -41.87 -17.81 16.87
N ARG A 274 -42.43 -19.00 16.59
CA ARG A 274 -41.70 -20.07 15.91
C ARG A 274 -41.35 -19.69 14.48
N VAL A 275 -42.30 -19.07 13.76
CA VAL A 275 -42.09 -18.62 12.37
C VAL A 275 -40.98 -17.57 12.32
N ARG A 276 -41.05 -16.54 13.18
CA ARG A 276 -40.02 -15.51 13.32
C ARG A 276 -38.65 -16.13 13.61
N GLN A 277 -38.56 -17.03 14.59
CA GLN A 277 -37.29 -17.65 14.94
C GLN A 277 -36.73 -18.55 13.83
N GLN A 278 -37.60 -19.29 13.12
CA GLN A 278 -37.16 -20.09 11.96
C GLN A 278 -36.62 -19.21 10.84
N ALA A 279 -37.30 -18.11 10.51
CA ALA A 279 -36.82 -17.15 9.53
C ALA A 279 -35.50 -16.50 9.96
N ILE A 280 -35.32 -16.22 11.26
CA ILE A 280 -34.04 -15.76 11.83
C ILE A 280 -32.95 -16.81 11.64
N ASN A 281 -33.20 -18.08 12.01
CA ASN A 281 -32.22 -19.16 11.87
C ASN A 281 -31.73 -19.30 10.41
N GLN A 282 -32.67 -19.35 9.46
CA GLN A 282 -32.35 -19.43 8.03
C GLN A 282 -31.62 -18.18 7.52
N THR A 283 -31.98 -17.00 8.03
CA THR A 283 -31.25 -15.76 7.70
C THR A 283 -29.82 -15.82 8.19
N VAL A 284 -29.58 -16.24 9.43
CA VAL A 284 -28.22 -16.37 10.01
C VAL A 284 -27.38 -17.33 9.17
N GLU A 285 -27.91 -18.50 8.80
CA GLU A 285 -27.22 -19.46 7.94
C GLU A 285 -26.84 -18.85 6.58
N ARG A 286 -27.75 -18.11 5.95
CA ARG A 286 -27.50 -17.43 4.66
C ARG A 286 -26.46 -16.31 4.79
N VAL A 287 -26.49 -15.57 5.88
CA VAL A 287 -25.47 -14.54 6.19
C VAL A 287 -24.11 -15.21 6.39
N HIS A 288 -24.04 -16.29 7.18
CA HIS A 288 -22.81 -17.06 7.40
C HIS A 288 -22.18 -17.52 6.09
N GLN A 289 -22.97 -18.19 5.25
CA GLN A 289 -22.48 -18.68 3.96
C GLN A 289 -22.03 -17.54 3.04
N SER A 290 -22.69 -16.38 3.11
CA SER A 290 -22.33 -15.21 2.31
C SER A 290 -21.02 -14.57 2.78
N MET A 291 -20.75 -14.56 4.09
CA MET A 291 -19.50 -14.04 4.66
C MET A 291 -18.34 -15.01 4.41
N GLU A 292 -18.58 -16.31 4.50
CA GLU A 292 -17.60 -17.32 4.08
C GLU A 292 -17.24 -17.16 2.60
N ALA A 293 -18.26 -17.07 1.73
CA ALA A 293 -18.06 -16.84 0.30
C ALA A 293 -17.29 -15.53 0.04
N PHE A 294 -17.59 -14.45 0.78
CA PHE A 294 -16.87 -13.18 0.67
C PHE A 294 -15.37 -13.34 0.94
N ILE A 295 -15.01 -13.98 2.07
CA ILE A 295 -13.61 -14.20 2.44
C ILE A 295 -12.93 -15.11 1.41
N HIS A 296 -13.57 -16.20 1.00
CA HIS A 296 -13.03 -17.10 -0.02
C HIS A 296 -12.75 -16.37 -1.33
N ASN A 297 -13.72 -15.60 -1.83
CA ASN A 297 -13.57 -14.81 -3.06
C ASN A 297 -12.44 -13.80 -2.96
N MET A 298 -12.25 -13.15 -1.82
CA MET A 298 -11.14 -12.21 -1.63
C MET A 298 -9.76 -12.88 -1.56
N ASN A 299 -9.67 -14.20 -1.45
CA ASN A 299 -8.41 -14.95 -1.56
C ASN A 299 -8.23 -15.65 -2.92
N THR A 300 -9.25 -15.70 -3.77
CA THR A 300 -9.21 -16.46 -5.03
C THR A 300 -9.48 -15.62 -6.29
N ILE A 301 -10.18 -14.49 -6.15
CA ILE A 301 -10.40 -13.54 -7.25
C ILE A 301 -9.10 -12.78 -7.51
N HIS A 302 -8.66 -12.83 -8.77
CA HIS A 302 -7.45 -12.16 -9.21
C HIS A 302 -7.78 -10.88 -9.99
N SER A 303 -6.99 -9.84 -9.74
CA SER A 303 -6.96 -8.60 -10.51
C SER A 303 -5.74 -8.58 -11.44
N ARG A 304 -5.61 -7.52 -12.25
CA ARG A 304 -4.43 -7.21 -13.09
C ARG A 304 -4.06 -8.35 -14.05
N GLY A 305 -5.06 -8.89 -14.73
CA GLY A 305 -4.86 -9.98 -15.69
C GLY A 305 -4.49 -11.32 -15.06
N GLY A 306 -4.86 -11.56 -13.79
CA GLY A 306 -4.71 -12.87 -13.16
C GLY A 306 -3.48 -13.04 -12.28
N ASN A 307 -2.75 -11.97 -11.97
CA ASN A 307 -1.40 -12.08 -11.36
C ASN A 307 -1.32 -11.71 -9.89
N GLN A 308 -2.39 -11.14 -9.35
CA GLN A 308 -2.43 -10.64 -8.00
C GLN A 308 -3.85 -10.76 -7.44
N VAL A 309 -3.97 -11.38 -6.26
CA VAL A 309 -5.22 -11.37 -5.50
C VAL A 309 -5.54 -9.94 -5.09
N VAL A 310 -6.82 -9.56 -5.17
CA VAL A 310 -7.26 -8.19 -4.85
C VAL A 310 -6.74 -7.76 -3.49
N PHE A 311 -5.97 -6.68 -3.44
CA PHE A 311 -5.47 -6.13 -2.19
C PHE A 311 -6.60 -5.42 -1.45
N SER A 312 -7.40 -6.19 -0.72
CA SER A 312 -8.67 -5.76 -0.14
C SER A 312 -8.60 -5.54 1.37
N SER A 313 -9.45 -4.65 1.88
CA SER A 313 -9.66 -4.43 3.31
C SER A 313 -11.12 -4.12 3.63
N VAL A 314 -11.59 -4.48 4.82
CA VAL A 314 -12.94 -4.13 5.29
C VAL A 314 -12.88 -3.55 6.69
N ASN A 315 -13.57 -2.43 6.90
CA ASN A 315 -13.70 -1.76 8.19
C ASN A 315 -15.13 -1.97 8.71
N TYR A 316 -15.27 -2.39 9.97
CA TYR A 316 -16.55 -2.72 10.60
C TYR A 316 -16.46 -2.68 12.14
N GLY A 317 -17.59 -2.82 12.82
CA GLY A 317 -17.67 -3.04 14.27
C GLY A 317 -18.51 -2.01 15.02
N THR A 318 -19.02 -1.00 14.32
CA THR A 318 -19.74 0.15 14.91
C THR A 318 -21.24 0.14 14.64
N ASP A 319 -21.76 -0.74 13.78
CA ASP A 319 -23.21 -0.93 13.66
C ASP A 319 -23.77 -1.74 14.84
N THR A 320 -24.75 -1.16 15.54
CA THR A 320 -25.42 -1.74 16.70
C THR A 320 -26.81 -2.29 16.39
N SER A 321 -27.25 -2.21 15.12
CA SER A 321 -28.48 -2.87 14.66
C SER A 321 -28.36 -4.39 14.76
N ALA A 322 -29.48 -5.10 14.90
CA ALA A 322 -29.49 -6.56 14.91
C ALA A 322 -28.88 -7.14 13.62
N GLU A 323 -29.19 -6.49 12.49
CA GLU A 323 -28.68 -6.83 11.17
C GLU A 323 -27.16 -6.63 11.06
N GLY A 324 -26.65 -5.47 11.48
CA GLY A 324 -25.22 -5.16 11.46
C GLY A 324 -24.43 -6.09 12.38
N ARG A 325 -24.95 -6.36 13.59
CA ARG A 325 -24.39 -7.35 14.52
C ARG A 325 -24.32 -8.75 13.92
N CYS A 326 -25.34 -9.15 13.15
CA CYS A 326 -25.33 -10.42 12.40
C CYS A 326 -24.16 -10.48 11.40
N VAL A 327 -24.00 -9.45 10.57
CA VAL A 327 -22.89 -9.36 9.60
C VAL A 327 -21.54 -9.44 10.30
N ILE A 328 -21.35 -8.66 11.38
CA ILE A 328 -20.09 -8.64 12.14
C ILE A 328 -19.79 -10.02 12.71
N ARG A 329 -20.76 -10.64 13.38
CA ARG A 329 -20.61 -11.94 14.04
C ARG A 329 -20.29 -13.03 13.03
N GLU A 330 -21.02 -13.08 11.92
CA GLU A 330 -20.81 -14.11 10.92
C GLU A 330 -19.50 -13.90 10.15
N LEU A 331 -19.09 -12.67 9.86
CA LEU A 331 -17.77 -12.38 9.30
C LEU A 331 -16.64 -12.86 10.21
N LEU A 332 -16.72 -12.55 11.51
CA LEU A 332 -15.76 -13.00 12.51
C LEU A 332 -15.74 -14.53 12.64
N SER A 333 -16.91 -15.17 12.66
CA SER A 333 -17.03 -16.63 12.73
C SER A 333 -16.42 -17.32 11.51
N SER A 334 -16.73 -16.86 10.29
CA SER A 334 -16.12 -17.40 9.06
C SER A 334 -14.60 -17.19 9.05
N THR A 335 -14.13 -16.05 9.55
CA THR A 335 -12.68 -15.78 9.69
C THR A 335 -12.01 -16.74 10.66
N TYR A 336 -12.65 -16.99 11.80
CA TYR A 336 -12.15 -17.93 12.81
C TYR A 336 -12.03 -19.35 12.26
N ASN A 337 -13.03 -19.77 11.47
CA ASN A 337 -13.05 -21.08 10.82
C ASN A 337 -11.93 -21.22 9.78
N GLY A 338 -11.56 -20.13 9.11
CA GLY A 338 -10.51 -20.07 8.10
C GLY A 338 -11.03 -20.39 6.70
N VAL A 339 -10.14 -20.34 5.71
CA VAL A 339 -10.47 -20.58 4.29
C VAL A 339 -9.95 -21.93 3.80
N GLY A 340 -10.73 -22.58 2.92
CA GLY A 340 -10.40 -23.90 2.37
C GLY A 340 -10.22 -24.93 3.49
N ASN A 341 -9.04 -25.55 3.58
CA ASN A 341 -8.71 -26.51 4.65
C ASN A 341 -8.34 -25.81 5.98
N HIS A 342 -9.15 -24.84 6.42
CA HIS A 342 -8.98 -24.06 7.66
C HIS A 342 -7.75 -23.14 7.68
N ALA A 343 -7.25 -22.70 6.53
CA ALA A 343 -6.14 -21.76 6.46
C ALA A 343 -6.51 -20.39 7.02
N THR A 344 -5.54 -19.65 7.55
CA THR A 344 -5.74 -18.23 7.84
C THR A 344 -5.82 -17.46 6.52
N ALA A 345 -6.88 -16.68 6.36
CA ALA A 345 -7.07 -15.82 5.19
C ALA A 345 -6.03 -14.69 5.16
N ILE A 346 -5.47 -14.41 3.99
CA ILE A 346 -4.59 -13.25 3.79
C ILE A 346 -5.42 -11.99 3.56
N PHE A 347 -6.53 -12.13 2.82
CA PHE A 347 -7.46 -11.07 2.49
C PHE A 347 -8.91 -11.45 2.83
N PRO A 348 -9.83 -10.48 2.95
CA PRO A 348 -9.53 -9.06 3.10
C PRO A 348 -8.80 -8.81 4.43
N ILE A 349 -7.98 -7.76 4.49
CA ILE A 349 -7.52 -7.25 5.80
C ILE A 349 -8.76 -6.78 6.55
N GLN A 350 -8.99 -7.30 7.75
CA GLN A 350 -10.13 -6.91 8.57
C GLN A 350 -9.71 -5.89 9.61
N ILE A 351 -10.48 -4.82 9.72
CA ILE A 351 -10.20 -3.68 10.59
C ILE A 351 -11.41 -3.43 11.48
N TRP A 352 -11.25 -3.76 12.75
CA TRP A 352 -12.20 -3.48 13.82
C TRP A 352 -12.13 -2.00 14.21
N LYS A 353 -13.24 -1.29 14.06
CA LYS A 353 -13.42 0.07 14.54
C LYS A 353 -13.76 0.05 16.03
N LYS A 354 -12.75 0.27 16.88
CA LYS A 354 -12.91 0.34 18.33
C LYS A 354 -13.50 1.69 18.73
N LYS A 355 -14.60 1.68 19.52
CA LYS A 355 -15.28 2.89 20.02
C LYS A 355 -15.94 2.64 21.38
N ARG A 356 -15.64 3.51 22.36
CA ARG A 356 -16.34 3.55 23.67
C ARG A 356 -17.80 3.98 23.48
N GLY A 357 -18.71 3.32 24.18
CA GLY A 357 -20.16 3.50 24.04
C GLY A 357 -20.77 2.65 22.91
N VAL A 358 -19.95 1.85 22.22
CA VAL A 358 -20.38 1.02 21.09
C VAL A 358 -19.89 -0.41 21.24
N ASN A 359 -18.58 -0.62 21.48
CA ASN A 359 -18.04 -1.98 21.54
C ASN A 359 -16.89 -2.23 22.51
N PHE A 360 -16.35 -1.23 23.20
CA PHE A 360 -15.08 -1.41 23.92
C PHE A 360 -15.23 -1.68 25.41
N LEU A 361 -16.21 -1.05 26.06
CA LEU A 361 -16.39 -1.14 27.51
C LEU A 361 -17.46 -2.18 27.87
N PRO A 362 -17.36 -2.84 29.04
CA PRO A 362 -18.46 -3.65 29.56
C PRO A 362 -19.76 -2.84 29.61
N GLY A 363 -20.82 -3.39 29.02
CA GLY A 363 -22.12 -2.72 28.88
C GLY A 363 -22.33 -2.02 27.53
N ASP A 364 -21.28 -1.83 26.73
CA ASP A 364 -21.43 -1.36 25.35
C ASP A 364 -22.20 -2.40 24.50
N PRO A 365 -23.07 -1.98 23.55
CA PRO A 365 -23.94 -2.88 22.79
C PRO A 365 -23.23 -4.03 22.09
N ASN A 366 -22.03 -3.79 21.56
CA ASN A 366 -21.22 -4.76 20.81
C ASN A 366 -19.99 -5.24 21.60
N TYR A 367 -20.00 -5.14 22.94
CA TYR A 367 -18.89 -5.63 23.75
C TYR A 367 -18.66 -7.14 23.60
N ASP A 368 -19.73 -7.91 23.43
CA ASP A 368 -19.68 -9.34 23.11
C ASP A 368 -18.93 -9.62 21.79
N LEU A 369 -19.19 -8.81 20.77
CA LEU A 369 -18.53 -8.91 19.47
C LEU A 369 -17.07 -8.43 19.51
N PHE A 370 -16.73 -7.47 20.36
CA PHE A 370 -15.33 -7.10 20.61
C PHE A 370 -14.53 -8.26 21.23
N LYS A 371 -15.12 -8.99 22.17
CA LYS A 371 -14.51 -10.19 22.76
C LYS A 371 -14.33 -11.28 21.72
N LEU A 372 -15.30 -11.45 20.83
CA LEU A 372 -15.18 -12.33 19.67
C LEU A 372 -14.03 -11.86 18.75
N ALA A 373 -13.96 -10.58 18.40
CA ALA A 373 -12.89 -10.01 17.57
C ALA A 373 -11.50 -10.30 18.17
N CYS A 374 -11.31 -10.10 19.48
CA CYS A 374 -10.05 -10.45 20.15
C CYS A 374 -9.73 -11.95 20.07
N LYS A 375 -10.74 -12.82 20.22
CA LYS A 375 -10.59 -14.28 20.04
C LYS A 375 -10.19 -14.64 18.60
N VAL A 376 -10.75 -13.96 17.60
CA VAL A 376 -10.39 -14.19 16.19
C VAL A 376 -8.96 -13.71 15.92
N THR A 377 -8.58 -12.51 16.37
CA THR A 377 -7.20 -12.00 16.24
C THR A 377 -6.18 -12.94 16.85
N ALA A 378 -6.49 -13.50 18.03
CA ALA A 378 -5.63 -14.48 18.71
C ALA A 378 -5.34 -15.74 17.87
N LYS A 379 -6.28 -16.17 17.01
CA LYS A 379 -6.12 -17.35 16.16
C LYS A 379 -5.66 -17.03 14.73
N ARG A 380 -6.11 -15.91 14.18
CA ARG A 380 -6.09 -15.60 12.73
C ARG A 380 -5.45 -14.26 12.40
N PHE A 381 -4.79 -13.59 13.36
CA PHE A 381 -4.14 -12.27 13.25
C PHE A 381 -5.04 -11.08 12.92
N PHE A 382 -6.24 -11.33 12.42
CA PHE A 382 -7.26 -10.34 12.10
C PHE A 382 -8.48 -10.53 13.00
N PRO A 383 -9.22 -9.45 13.31
CA PRO A 383 -9.02 -8.09 12.81
C PRO A 383 -7.85 -7.31 13.46
N ASN A 384 -7.38 -6.29 12.75
CA ASN A 384 -6.58 -5.18 13.29
C ASN A 384 -7.53 -4.16 13.96
N PHE A 385 -7.01 -3.20 14.74
CA PHE A 385 -7.84 -2.30 15.54
C PHE A 385 -7.57 -0.83 15.23
N VAL A 386 -8.57 -0.12 14.72
CA VAL A 386 -8.54 1.35 14.57
C VAL A 386 -9.27 2.00 15.75
N ASN A 387 -8.62 2.96 16.41
CA ASN A 387 -9.17 3.63 17.59
C ASN A 387 -9.93 4.90 17.17
N LEU A 388 -11.26 4.83 17.18
CA LEU A 388 -12.10 5.99 16.88
C LEU A 388 -12.14 7.01 18.02
N ASP A 389 -11.70 6.62 19.23
CA ASP A 389 -11.66 7.53 20.38
C ASP A 389 -10.36 8.36 20.44
N ALA A 390 -9.34 8.04 19.64
CA ALA A 390 -8.15 8.89 19.55
C ALA A 390 -8.55 10.31 19.11
N PRO A 391 -8.05 11.39 19.76
CA PRO A 391 -8.57 12.75 19.55
C PRO A 391 -8.59 13.22 18.09
N TYR A 392 -7.62 12.79 17.29
CA TYR A 392 -7.49 13.14 15.87
C TYR A 392 -8.28 12.22 14.91
N ASN A 393 -8.98 11.22 15.43
CA ASN A 393 -9.89 10.37 14.68
C ASN A 393 -11.37 10.71 14.96
N GLN A 394 -11.65 11.67 15.84
CA GLN A 394 -13.00 12.08 16.18
C GLN A 394 -13.53 13.16 15.23
N SER A 395 -14.85 13.16 15.05
CA SER A 395 -15.59 14.20 14.36
C SER A 395 -16.70 14.74 15.25
N SER A 396 -16.87 16.05 15.28
CA SER A 396 -17.95 16.72 16.02
C SER A 396 -19.35 16.42 15.48
N LYS A 397 -19.44 15.89 14.25
CA LYS A 397 -20.70 15.48 13.62
C LYS A 397 -21.10 14.04 13.91
N TRP A 398 -20.19 13.24 14.47
CA TRP A 398 -20.51 11.88 14.85
C TRP A 398 -21.54 11.89 16.00
N LYS A 399 -22.64 11.15 15.82
CA LYS A 399 -23.68 10.97 16.84
C LYS A 399 -24.05 9.49 16.91
N ALA A 400 -24.23 8.98 18.12
CA ALA A 400 -24.48 7.56 18.33
C ALA A 400 -25.81 7.08 17.71
N ASP A 401 -26.81 7.96 17.67
CA ASP A 401 -28.16 7.71 17.13
C ASP A 401 -28.29 7.97 15.62
N ASP A 402 -27.26 8.50 14.96
CA ASP A 402 -27.26 8.72 13.51
C ASP A 402 -27.04 7.37 12.77
N PRO A 403 -27.98 6.93 11.91
CA PRO A 403 -27.80 5.70 11.11
C PRO A 403 -26.69 5.82 10.06
N LYS A 404 -26.23 7.04 9.76
CA LYS A 404 -25.10 7.33 8.85
C LYS A 404 -23.85 7.81 9.60
N ARG A 405 -23.76 7.59 10.91
CA ARG A 405 -22.59 7.99 11.73
C ARG A 405 -21.25 7.49 11.17
N TYR A 406 -21.25 6.35 10.47
CA TYR A 406 -20.07 5.79 9.81
C TYR A 406 -19.41 6.74 8.79
N MET A 407 -20.15 7.72 8.25
CA MET A 407 -19.61 8.78 7.37
C MET A 407 -18.57 9.65 8.09
N TYR A 408 -18.72 9.79 9.41
CA TYR A 408 -17.87 10.62 10.27
C TYR A 408 -16.87 9.79 11.07
N GLU A 409 -16.70 8.51 10.74
CA GLU A 409 -15.72 7.61 11.34
C GLU A 409 -14.54 7.43 10.39
N VAL A 410 -13.32 7.52 10.92
CA VAL A 410 -12.13 7.20 10.12
C VAL A 410 -12.16 5.72 9.68
N ALA A 411 -11.61 5.46 8.50
CA ALA A 411 -11.36 4.12 8.01
C ALA A 411 -9.94 4.04 7.42
N THR A 412 -9.36 2.84 7.44
CA THR A 412 -8.02 2.60 6.87
C THR A 412 -8.10 1.68 5.64
N MET A 413 -7.16 1.86 4.71
CA MET A 413 -7.04 1.13 3.45
C MET A 413 -5.72 0.40 3.36
N GLY A 414 -5.78 -0.83 2.82
CA GLY A 414 -4.59 -1.66 2.60
C GLY A 414 -3.80 -1.84 3.88
N CYS A 415 -2.50 -1.56 3.84
CA CYS A 415 -1.67 -1.70 5.03
C CYS A 415 -2.05 -0.72 6.14
N ARG A 416 -2.24 0.58 5.83
CA ARG A 416 -2.43 1.64 6.84
C ARG A 416 -2.81 3.03 6.30
N THR A 417 -3.24 3.16 5.04
CA THR A 417 -3.57 4.48 4.49
C THR A 417 -4.83 5.03 5.16
N ARG A 418 -4.73 6.23 5.72
CA ARG A 418 -5.85 6.93 6.38
C ARG A 418 -6.22 8.15 5.54
N VAL A 419 -7.48 8.25 5.16
CA VAL A 419 -8.03 9.40 4.42
C VAL A 419 -9.30 9.85 5.15
N PHE A 420 -9.31 11.08 5.66
CA PHE A 420 -10.45 11.60 6.40
C PHE A 420 -10.65 13.10 6.22
N GLU A 421 -9.63 13.91 6.53
CA GLU A 421 -9.69 15.35 6.33
C GLU A 421 -9.83 15.71 4.84
N ASP A 422 -10.70 16.65 4.51
CA ASP A 422 -10.89 17.17 3.15
C ASP A 422 -10.96 18.70 3.15
N ARG A 423 -10.19 19.34 2.28
CA ARG A 423 -10.23 20.78 2.04
C ARG A 423 -11.42 21.21 1.17
N PHE A 424 -11.95 20.29 0.36
CA PHE A 424 -12.95 20.59 -0.68
C PHE A 424 -14.36 20.12 -0.36
N GLY A 425 -14.55 19.51 0.81
CA GLY A 425 -15.81 18.92 1.21
C GLY A 425 -15.85 18.60 2.69
N GLU A 426 -16.87 17.86 3.10
CA GLU A 426 -16.96 17.35 4.45
C GLU A 426 -15.80 16.37 4.73
N SER A 427 -15.22 16.44 5.93
CA SER A 427 -14.24 15.45 6.35
C SER A 427 -14.91 14.08 6.53
N GLN A 428 -14.58 13.16 5.64
CA GLN A 428 -15.09 11.79 5.59
C GLN A 428 -14.10 10.88 4.86
N SER A 429 -14.19 9.57 5.13
CA SER A 429 -13.42 8.55 4.41
C SER A 429 -14.11 8.07 3.13
N VAL A 430 -15.44 8.00 3.12
CA VAL A 430 -16.25 7.36 2.07
C VAL A 430 -16.08 8.05 0.70
N GLY A 431 -15.85 7.25 -0.35
CA GLY A 431 -15.68 7.75 -1.73
C GLY A 431 -14.38 8.51 -1.98
N ARG A 432 -13.44 8.47 -1.02
CA ARG A 432 -12.15 9.17 -1.09
C ARG A 432 -10.99 8.20 -0.99
N GLY A 433 -9.82 8.70 -1.38
CA GLY A 433 -8.66 7.87 -1.62
C GLY A 433 -7.34 8.62 -1.58
N ASN A 434 -6.25 7.87 -1.72
CA ASN A 434 -4.92 8.43 -1.99
C ASN A 434 -4.67 8.44 -3.50
N LEU A 435 -4.14 9.54 -4.00
CA LEU A 435 -3.81 9.71 -5.43
C LEU A 435 -2.40 9.21 -5.73
N SER A 436 -1.46 9.54 -4.83
CA SER A 436 -0.07 9.11 -4.88
C SER A 436 0.66 9.47 -3.58
N PHE A 437 1.81 8.83 -3.36
CA PHE A 437 2.74 9.16 -2.29
C PHE A 437 4.19 8.89 -2.72
N SER A 438 5.13 9.59 -2.10
CA SER A 438 6.57 9.46 -2.35
C SER A 438 7.31 9.50 -1.01
N THR A 439 8.41 8.77 -0.87
CA THR A 439 9.08 8.56 0.42
C THR A 439 10.47 9.14 0.48
N ILE A 440 10.73 9.93 1.52
CA ILE A 440 12.03 10.51 1.84
C ILE A 440 12.85 9.54 2.69
N ASN A 441 14.11 9.35 2.32
CA ASN A 441 15.12 8.59 3.05
C ASN A 441 15.73 9.47 4.17
N LEU A 442 15.16 9.42 5.37
CA LEU A 442 15.69 10.19 6.51
C LEU A 442 17.11 9.77 6.90
N PRO A 443 17.47 8.47 6.94
CA PRO A 443 18.85 8.05 7.16
C PRO A 443 19.83 8.64 6.15
N GLY A 444 19.50 8.59 4.85
CA GLY A 444 20.35 9.14 3.79
C GLY A 444 20.64 10.64 3.96
N LEU A 445 19.64 11.41 4.43
CA LEU A 445 19.81 12.83 4.79
C LEU A 445 20.72 13.01 6.01
N ALA A 446 20.50 12.25 7.07
CA ALA A 446 21.30 12.31 8.29
C ALA A 446 22.78 11.93 8.04
N LEU A 447 23.01 10.83 7.31
CA LEU A 447 24.34 10.37 6.89
C LEU A 447 25.10 11.47 6.12
N SER A 448 24.40 12.23 5.27
CA SER A 448 25.01 13.29 4.46
C SER A 448 25.58 14.46 5.29
N VAL A 449 25.16 14.63 6.54
CA VAL A 449 25.60 15.71 7.44
C VAL A 449 26.44 15.23 8.62
N MET A 450 26.66 13.93 8.77
CA MET A 450 27.39 13.35 9.92
C MET A 450 28.81 13.90 10.10
N HIS A 451 29.46 14.31 9.01
CA HIS A 451 30.80 14.89 9.02
C HIS A 451 30.89 16.24 9.76
N ILE A 452 29.76 16.90 10.03
CA ILE A 452 29.71 18.16 10.78
C ILE A 452 29.83 17.85 12.27
N GLU A 453 30.98 18.16 12.88
CA GLU A 453 31.26 17.83 14.30
C GLU A 453 30.34 18.57 15.29
N ASN A 454 30.06 19.84 15.05
CA ASN A 454 29.20 20.63 15.93
C ASN A 454 27.73 20.20 15.77
N LYS A 455 27.13 19.72 16.86
CA LYS A 455 25.76 19.18 16.89
C LYS A 455 24.72 20.16 16.37
N ASP A 456 24.76 21.41 16.80
CA ASP A 456 23.74 22.40 16.41
C ASP A 456 23.84 22.74 14.92
N LYS A 457 25.06 22.89 14.40
CA LYS A 457 25.29 23.09 12.96
C LYS A 457 24.87 21.86 12.14
N ARG A 458 25.09 20.65 12.66
CA ARG A 458 24.66 19.40 12.01
C ARG A 458 23.14 19.33 11.91
N LEU A 459 22.44 19.64 13.01
CA LEU A 459 20.98 19.64 13.04
C LEU A 459 20.41 20.72 12.10
N LEU A 460 21.00 21.92 12.08
CA LEU A 460 20.60 22.98 11.15
C LEU A 460 20.73 22.50 9.68
N ALA A 461 21.88 21.94 9.31
CA ALA A 461 22.11 21.41 7.97
C ALA A 461 21.17 20.25 7.61
N PHE A 462 20.81 19.40 8.59
CA PHE A 462 19.81 18.34 8.40
C PHE A 462 18.44 18.92 8.08
N PHE A 463 17.95 19.89 8.87
CA PHE A 463 16.65 20.51 8.65
C PHE A 463 16.58 21.31 7.35
N GLU A 464 17.67 21.97 6.93
CA GLU A 464 17.77 22.61 5.61
C GLU A 464 17.59 21.58 4.48
N LYS A 465 18.34 20.48 4.51
CA LYS A 465 18.21 19.41 3.51
C LYS A 465 16.84 18.72 3.54
N LEU A 466 16.27 18.53 4.73
CA LEU A 466 14.92 17.98 4.88
C LEU A 466 13.88 18.93 4.29
N THR A 467 14.05 20.25 4.44
CA THR A 467 13.20 21.26 3.81
C THR A 467 13.23 21.14 2.30
N ASP A 468 14.42 21.06 1.71
CA ASP A 468 14.59 20.89 0.26
C ASP A 468 13.94 19.59 -0.23
N ALA A 469 14.18 18.49 0.48
CA ALA A 469 13.59 17.18 0.15
C ALA A 469 12.06 17.21 0.20
N ILE A 470 11.46 17.83 1.23
CA ILE A 470 10.00 17.96 1.34
C ILE A 470 9.44 18.83 0.22
N ASN A 471 10.07 19.97 -0.09
CA ASN A 471 9.59 20.88 -1.13
C ASN A 471 9.63 20.22 -2.51
N ILE A 472 10.72 19.53 -2.84
CA ILE A 472 10.86 18.80 -4.11
C ILE A 472 9.88 17.62 -4.17
N THR A 473 9.68 16.91 -3.05
CA THR A 473 8.67 15.83 -2.97
C THR A 473 7.26 16.37 -3.16
N GLY A 474 6.92 17.50 -2.55
CA GLY A 474 5.64 18.19 -2.73
C GLY A 474 5.42 18.60 -4.18
N LYS A 475 6.43 19.22 -4.82
CA LYS A 475 6.42 19.55 -6.24
C LYS A 475 6.20 18.31 -7.12
N GLN A 476 6.94 17.23 -6.86
CA GLN A 476 6.81 15.96 -7.60
C GLN A 476 5.38 15.41 -7.54
N LEU A 477 4.79 15.39 -6.34
CA LEU A 477 3.42 14.91 -6.14
C LEU A 477 2.40 15.82 -6.84
N TYR A 478 2.63 17.13 -6.83
CA TYR A 478 1.80 18.08 -7.57
C TYR A 478 1.89 17.86 -9.09
N GLU A 479 3.10 17.69 -9.64
CA GLU A 479 3.29 17.38 -11.07
C GLU A 479 2.62 16.06 -11.46
N ARG A 480 2.69 15.04 -10.60
CA ARG A 480 1.95 13.79 -10.77
C ARG A 480 0.44 14.00 -10.75
N TYR A 481 -0.06 14.77 -9.79
CA TYR A 481 -1.47 15.15 -9.71
C TYR A 481 -1.94 15.84 -10.99
N GLN A 482 -1.19 16.83 -11.49
CA GLN A 482 -1.53 17.53 -12.73
C GLN A 482 -1.60 16.58 -13.91
N PHE A 483 -0.67 15.63 -14.01
CA PHE A 483 -0.71 14.59 -15.04
C PHE A 483 -1.92 13.67 -14.89
N GLN A 484 -2.24 13.21 -13.68
CA GLN A 484 -3.41 12.39 -13.38
C GLN A 484 -4.73 13.11 -13.72
N CYS A 485 -4.82 14.42 -13.46
CA CYS A 485 -5.99 15.23 -13.80
C CYS A 485 -6.35 15.23 -15.29
N THR A 486 -5.37 15.01 -16.18
CA THR A 486 -5.61 14.92 -17.63
C THR A 486 -6.21 13.58 -18.08
N ALA A 487 -6.51 12.68 -17.15
CA ALA A 487 -7.21 11.45 -17.47
C ALA A 487 -8.69 11.73 -17.74
N LEU A 488 -9.27 11.00 -18.68
CA LEU A 488 -10.69 11.07 -18.99
C LEU A 488 -11.47 10.09 -18.12
N ALA A 489 -12.70 10.43 -17.74
CA ALA A 489 -13.56 9.58 -16.91
C ALA A 489 -13.73 8.16 -17.50
N LYS A 490 -13.79 8.01 -18.83
CA LYS A 490 -13.89 6.69 -19.50
C LYS A 490 -12.69 5.77 -19.29
N GLN A 491 -11.54 6.29 -18.85
CA GLN A 491 -10.39 5.47 -18.47
C GLN A 491 -10.62 4.74 -17.14
N PHE A 492 -11.65 5.14 -16.40
CA PHE A 492 -12.02 4.69 -15.06
C PHE A 492 -13.52 4.32 -15.03
N PRO A 493 -13.95 3.31 -15.80
CA PRO A 493 -15.36 3.07 -16.10
C PRO A 493 -16.24 2.82 -14.87
N LEU A 494 -15.72 2.25 -13.78
CA LEU A 494 -16.47 2.09 -12.53
C LEU A 494 -16.12 3.16 -11.48
N LEU A 495 -14.84 3.50 -11.34
CA LEU A 495 -14.41 4.48 -10.33
C LEU A 495 -15.05 5.86 -10.56
N MET A 496 -15.09 6.30 -11.81
CA MET A 496 -15.63 7.61 -12.20
C MET A 496 -17.12 7.57 -12.53
N SER A 497 -17.83 6.49 -12.22
CA SER A 497 -19.29 6.38 -12.39
C SER A 497 -20.07 6.64 -11.09
N GLY A 498 -19.49 7.34 -10.11
CA GLY A 498 -20.11 7.66 -8.81
C GLY A 498 -19.46 7.00 -7.59
N MET A 499 -18.38 6.23 -7.77
CA MET A 499 -17.64 5.59 -6.67
C MET A 499 -16.64 6.53 -5.99
N TRP A 500 -16.22 7.59 -6.68
CA TRP A 500 -15.40 8.68 -6.14
C TRP A 500 -16.28 9.90 -5.88
N VAL A 501 -16.01 10.68 -4.82
CA VAL A 501 -16.81 11.87 -4.47
C VAL A 501 -16.95 12.82 -5.67
N GLY A 502 -18.20 13.06 -6.08
CA GLY A 502 -18.57 13.96 -7.16
C GLY A 502 -18.45 13.37 -8.57
N SER A 503 -17.96 12.14 -8.72
CA SER A 503 -17.74 11.54 -10.05
C SER A 503 -19.02 11.16 -10.77
N GLU A 504 -20.15 11.05 -10.07
CA GLU A 504 -21.48 10.87 -10.67
C GLU A 504 -21.89 11.99 -11.65
N ASN A 505 -21.22 13.15 -11.57
CA ASN A 505 -21.49 14.31 -12.43
C ASN A 505 -20.62 14.34 -13.70
N LEU A 506 -19.68 13.41 -13.86
CA LEU A 506 -18.76 13.37 -15.00
C LEU A 506 -19.37 12.62 -16.19
N LYS A 507 -19.13 13.15 -17.39
CA LYS A 507 -19.35 12.44 -18.65
C LYS A 507 -18.09 11.65 -19.05
N PRO A 508 -18.20 10.61 -19.89
CA PRO A 508 -17.06 9.78 -20.29
C PRO A 508 -15.84 10.54 -20.86
N GLU A 509 -16.07 11.67 -21.55
CA GLU A 509 -15.04 12.49 -22.18
C GLU A 509 -14.57 13.67 -21.30
N ASP A 510 -15.10 13.82 -20.09
CA ASP A 510 -14.66 14.86 -19.16
C ASP A 510 -13.34 14.45 -18.50
N GLU A 511 -12.48 15.44 -18.25
CA GLU A 511 -11.30 15.25 -17.41
C GLU A 511 -11.69 15.03 -15.95
N VAL A 512 -10.96 14.17 -15.24
CA VAL A 512 -11.25 13.84 -13.82
C VAL A 512 -10.78 14.91 -12.83
N ARG A 513 -10.18 16.01 -13.31
CA ARG A 513 -9.58 17.09 -12.51
C ARG A 513 -10.47 17.55 -11.34
N GLU A 514 -11.73 17.83 -11.62
CA GLU A 514 -12.63 18.44 -10.63
C GLU A 514 -12.93 17.54 -9.44
N VAL A 515 -12.80 16.23 -9.59
CA VAL A 515 -13.06 15.27 -8.52
C VAL A 515 -11.78 14.83 -7.82
N LEU A 516 -10.63 14.83 -8.50
CA LEU A 516 -9.36 14.40 -7.90
C LEU A 516 -8.88 15.30 -6.76
N LYS A 517 -9.32 16.56 -6.68
CA LYS A 517 -8.99 17.48 -5.58
C LYS A 517 -9.36 16.92 -4.19
N HIS A 518 -10.36 16.04 -4.12
CA HIS A 518 -10.77 15.35 -2.90
C HIS A 518 -9.79 14.26 -2.44
N GLY A 519 -8.86 13.82 -3.29
CA GLY A 519 -7.88 12.79 -2.95
C GLY A 519 -6.68 13.34 -2.18
N THR A 520 -5.94 12.46 -1.50
CA THR A 520 -4.76 12.84 -0.70
C THR A 520 -3.45 12.61 -1.45
N LEU A 521 -2.44 13.42 -1.11
CA LEU A 521 -1.04 13.27 -1.55
C LEU A 521 -0.14 13.03 -0.34
N GLY A 522 0.58 11.91 -0.33
CA GLY A 522 1.36 11.47 0.83
C GLY A 522 2.84 11.84 0.74
N VAL A 523 3.33 12.67 1.65
CA VAL A 523 4.78 12.86 1.86
C VAL A 523 5.24 11.83 2.87
N GLY A 524 5.81 10.75 2.36
CA GLY A 524 6.23 9.60 3.13
C GLY A 524 7.64 9.69 3.69
N PHE A 525 7.95 8.87 4.69
CA PHE A 525 9.30 8.71 5.23
C PHE A 525 9.56 7.29 5.74
N ILE A 526 10.84 6.96 5.91
CA ILE A 526 11.34 5.71 6.49
C ILE A 526 12.61 5.97 7.32
N GLY A 527 12.89 5.10 8.29
CA GLY A 527 14.17 5.04 8.99
C GLY A 527 14.37 6.16 10.00
N LEU A 528 13.33 6.54 10.75
CA LEU A 528 13.48 7.55 11.80
C LEU A 528 14.49 7.10 12.86
N ALA A 529 14.46 5.82 13.25
CA ALA A 529 15.39 5.28 14.23
C ALA A 529 16.85 5.43 13.78
N GLU A 530 17.17 4.98 12.56
CA GLU A 530 18.52 5.07 12.01
C GLU A 530 18.94 6.52 11.74
N CYS A 531 18.00 7.40 11.37
CA CYS A 531 18.22 8.84 11.30
C CYS A 531 18.64 9.42 12.65
N LEU A 532 17.95 9.06 13.73
CA LEU A 532 18.27 9.53 15.08
C LEU A 532 19.62 8.99 15.57
N ILE A 533 19.94 7.72 15.30
CA ILE A 533 21.26 7.14 15.60
C ILE A 533 22.35 7.93 14.88
N ALA A 534 22.18 8.24 13.60
CA ALA A 534 23.16 9.03 12.85
C ALA A 534 23.33 10.47 13.37
N LEU A 535 22.26 11.10 13.87
CA LEU A 535 22.28 12.48 14.36
C LEU A 535 22.77 12.61 15.81
N CYS A 536 22.35 11.70 16.70
CA CYS A 536 22.54 11.82 18.14
C CYS A 536 23.01 10.55 18.86
N GLY A 537 23.22 9.45 18.14
CA GLY A 537 23.81 8.21 18.66
C GLY A 537 22.83 7.21 19.28
N HIS A 538 21.55 7.57 19.43
CA HIS A 538 20.52 6.71 20.01
C HIS A 538 19.24 6.78 19.18
N HIS A 539 18.41 5.73 19.23
CA HIS A 539 17.06 5.78 18.69
C HIS A 539 16.03 6.22 19.74
N HIS A 540 14.83 6.56 19.29
CA HIS A 540 13.77 7.14 20.13
C HIS A 540 13.22 6.21 21.23
N GLY A 541 13.40 4.89 21.08
CA GLY A 541 13.13 3.93 22.16
C GLY A 541 14.16 3.88 23.31
N GLU A 542 15.36 4.46 23.15
CA GLU A 542 16.49 4.38 24.10
C GLU A 542 16.69 5.65 24.93
N SER A 543 16.42 6.83 24.36
CA SER A 543 16.74 8.13 24.95
C SER A 543 15.57 9.11 24.81
N GLU A 544 15.29 9.84 25.88
CA GLU A 544 14.31 10.93 25.86
C GLU A 544 14.74 12.07 24.93
N GLU A 545 16.04 12.36 24.81
CA GLU A 545 16.54 13.34 23.86
C GLU A 545 16.32 12.89 22.41
N ALA A 546 16.53 11.61 22.12
CA ALA A 546 16.26 11.02 20.80
C ALA A 546 14.77 11.03 20.48
N GLN A 547 13.91 10.69 21.44
CA GLN A 547 12.44 10.80 21.29
C GLN A 547 12.02 12.23 20.98
N LYS A 548 12.53 13.23 21.73
CA LYS A 548 12.23 14.63 21.49
C LYS A 548 12.66 15.06 20.08
N LEU A 549 13.89 14.75 19.68
CA LEU A 549 14.37 15.06 18.33
C LEU A 549 13.53 14.36 17.25
N GLY A 550 13.13 13.09 17.47
CA GLY A 550 12.26 12.38 16.54
C GLY A 550 10.91 13.06 16.37
N LEU A 551 10.30 13.51 17.48
CA LEU A 551 9.06 14.28 17.44
C LEU A 551 9.24 15.62 16.74
N ASP A 552 10.36 16.33 16.98
CA ASP A 552 10.67 17.59 16.30
C ASP A 552 10.80 17.39 14.79
N ILE A 553 11.46 16.31 14.34
CA ILE A 553 11.62 15.99 12.90
C ILE A 553 10.26 15.72 12.25
N ILE A 554 9.42 14.86 12.85
CA ILE A 554 8.12 14.51 12.23
C ILE A 554 7.12 15.66 12.35
N THR A 555 7.19 16.44 13.43
CA THR A 555 6.43 17.70 13.57
C THR A 555 6.80 18.69 12.47
N PHE A 556 8.11 18.84 12.21
CA PHE A 556 8.60 19.67 11.11
C PHE A 556 8.04 19.19 9.76
N MET A 557 8.08 17.88 9.49
CA MET A 557 7.47 17.33 8.27
C MET A 557 5.98 17.66 8.18
N ARG A 558 5.21 17.47 9.26
CA ARG A 558 3.78 17.77 9.32
C ARG A 558 3.51 19.23 9.01
N ASP A 559 4.22 20.15 9.65
CA ASP A 559 4.02 21.59 9.47
C ASP A 559 4.38 22.03 8.04
N ARG A 560 5.45 21.45 7.46
CA ARG A 560 5.78 21.66 6.05
C ARG A 560 4.72 21.10 5.11
N THR A 561 4.14 19.93 5.39
CA THR A 561 3.03 19.40 4.56
C THR A 561 1.78 20.27 4.62
N LYS A 562 1.51 20.95 5.74
CA LYS A 562 0.44 21.95 5.82
C LYS A 562 0.71 23.14 4.89
N ILE A 563 1.96 23.63 4.86
CA ILE A 563 2.36 24.67 3.91
C ILE A 563 2.17 24.20 2.46
N LEU A 564 2.51 22.95 2.14
CA LEU A 564 2.25 22.38 0.80
C LEU A 564 0.75 22.32 0.48
N SER A 565 -0.08 21.92 1.44
CA SER A 565 -1.54 21.93 1.31
C SER A 565 -2.09 23.32 1.01
N ASP A 566 -1.56 24.36 1.66
CA ASP A 566 -1.98 25.74 1.43
C ASP A 566 -1.42 26.30 0.11
N GLN A 567 -0.18 25.97 -0.25
CA GLN A 567 0.50 26.44 -1.46
C GLN A 567 -0.15 25.88 -2.74
N TYR A 568 -0.44 24.58 -2.77
CA TYR A 568 -1.00 23.91 -3.94
C TYR A 568 -2.53 23.80 -3.90
N ASP A 569 -3.15 24.23 -2.79
CA ASP A 569 -4.55 24.00 -2.46
C ASP A 569 -4.96 22.53 -2.69
N LEU A 570 -4.33 21.60 -1.97
CA LEU A 570 -4.58 20.16 -2.09
C LEU A 570 -4.44 19.47 -0.72
N ASN A 571 -4.92 18.24 -0.61
CA ASN A 571 -4.87 17.47 0.63
C ASN A 571 -3.51 16.75 0.82
N TYR A 572 -2.45 17.48 1.21
CA TYR A 572 -1.19 16.85 1.59
C TYR A 572 -1.21 16.34 3.04
N SER A 573 -0.53 15.20 3.27
CA SER A 573 -0.36 14.63 4.60
C SER A 573 0.96 13.88 4.74
N VAL A 574 1.47 13.79 5.97
CA VAL A 574 2.63 12.94 6.27
C VAL A 574 2.18 11.49 6.33
N PHE A 575 2.95 10.62 5.68
CA PHE A 575 2.65 9.20 5.56
C PHE A 575 3.76 8.34 6.17
N ALA A 576 3.44 7.53 7.19
CA ALA A 576 4.39 6.53 7.67
C ALA A 576 4.44 5.39 6.65
N THR A 577 5.48 5.30 5.81
CA THR A 577 5.50 4.38 4.65
C THR A 577 5.74 2.91 5.05
N PRO A 578 4.90 1.92 4.65
CA PRO A 578 5.08 0.49 4.99
C PRO A 578 6.38 -0.14 4.48
N ALA A 579 6.93 0.41 3.39
CA ALA A 579 8.28 0.16 2.89
C ALA A 579 8.67 -1.33 2.67
N GLU A 580 7.76 -2.16 2.17
CA GLU A 580 8.02 -3.59 1.90
C GLU A 580 9.28 -3.80 1.05
N GLY A 581 9.25 -3.34 -0.21
CA GLY A 581 10.40 -3.40 -1.11
C GLY A 581 11.41 -2.26 -0.92
N LEU A 582 11.08 -1.22 -0.14
CA LEU A 582 11.90 -0.02 0.01
C LEU A 582 12.94 -0.13 1.13
N SER A 583 12.58 -0.82 2.22
CA SER A 583 13.41 -0.99 3.42
C SER A 583 14.85 -1.40 3.11
N GLY A 584 15.06 -2.40 2.24
CA GLY A 584 16.40 -2.85 1.84
C GLY A 584 17.02 -2.09 0.66
N LYS A 585 16.24 -1.34 -0.14
CA LYS A 585 16.76 -0.63 -1.33
C LYS A 585 17.60 0.59 -0.95
N PHE A 586 17.12 1.38 0.01
CA PHE A 586 17.85 2.57 0.46
C PHE A 586 19.16 2.18 1.16
N THR A 587 19.11 1.23 2.10
CA THR A 587 20.27 0.80 2.88
C THR A 587 21.41 0.29 2.02
N LYS A 588 21.13 -0.52 0.97
CA LYS A 588 22.17 -1.01 0.04
C LYS A 588 22.93 0.13 -0.66
N LYS A 589 22.22 1.16 -1.11
CA LYS A 589 22.82 2.32 -1.80
C LYS A 589 23.56 3.23 -0.82
N ASP A 590 23.00 3.48 0.36
CA ASP A 590 23.64 4.30 1.39
C ASP A 590 24.91 3.63 1.93
N LYS A 591 24.88 2.31 2.18
CA LYS A 591 26.07 1.52 2.57
C LYS A 591 27.20 1.64 1.54
N LYS A 592 26.86 1.65 0.25
CA LYS A 592 27.84 1.86 -0.83
C LYS A 592 28.40 3.29 -0.84
N LYS A 593 27.58 4.29 -0.51
CA LYS A 593 27.95 5.72 -0.57
C LYS A 593 28.72 6.19 0.67
N TYR A 594 28.29 5.77 1.86
CA TYR A 594 28.80 6.26 3.15
C TYR A 594 29.59 5.20 3.94
N GLY A 595 29.66 3.96 3.44
CA GLY A 595 30.28 2.85 4.15
C GLY A 595 29.37 2.22 5.22
N VAL A 596 29.98 1.44 6.10
CA VAL A 596 29.30 0.76 7.21
C VAL A 596 29.28 1.70 8.42
N VAL A 597 28.10 2.15 8.80
CA VAL A 597 27.84 2.99 9.98
C VAL A 597 27.09 2.14 11.01
N PRO A 598 27.64 1.93 12.23
CA PRO A 598 27.02 1.12 13.26
C PRO A 598 25.60 1.58 13.62
N GLY A 599 24.68 0.63 13.75
CA GLY A 599 23.26 0.88 14.03
C GLY A 599 22.48 1.53 12.88
N VAL A 600 23.08 1.71 11.69
CA VAL A 600 22.48 2.40 10.54
C VAL A 600 22.62 1.57 9.26
N THR A 601 23.82 1.50 8.67
CA THR A 601 24.07 0.78 7.40
C THR A 601 24.85 -0.53 7.59
N ASP A 602 25.15 -0.90 8.83
CA ASP A 602 25.61 -2.23 9.20
C ASP A 602 24.51 -3.29 9.03
N LYS A 603 23.24 -2.88 9.17
CA LYS A 603 22.05 -3.69 8.87
C LYS A 603 21.71 -3.70 7.38
N ASP A 604 20.88 -4.65 6.96
CA ASP A 604 20.45 -4.83 5.56
C ASP A 604 19.10 -4.14 5.24
N TYR A 605 18.51 -3.45 6.22
CA TYR A 605 17.23 -2.76 6.10
C TYR A 605 17.19 -1.53 7.01
N TYR A 606 16.34 -0.56 6.68
CA TYR A 606 15.93 0.51 7.60
C TYR A 606 14.61 0.20 8.28
N THR A 607 14.48 0.62 9.54
CA THR A 607 13.25 0.45 10.32
C THR A 607 12.10 1.22 9.65
N ASN A 608 10.94 0.58 9.58
CA ASN A 608 9.76 1.17 8.96
C ASN A 608 9.37 2.49 9.66
N SER A 609 9.29 3.58 8.89
CA SER A 609 8.75 4.87 9.34
C SER A 609 9.29 5.33 10.71
N ASN A 610 8.41 5.48 11.71
CA ASN A 610 8.68 5.90 13.08
C ASN A 610 8.62 4.76 14.11
N HIS A 611 8.65 3.50 13.67
CA HIS A 611 8.63 2.38 14.62
C HIS A 611 9.92 2.35 15.45
N VAL A 612 9.80 1.92 16.69
CA VAL A 612 10.94 1.47 17.49
C VAL A 612 11.58 0.29 16.76
N PRO A 613 12.92 0.21 16.67
CA PRO A 613 13.58 -0.86 15.93
C PRO A 613 13.18 -2.25 16.40
N VAL A 614 12.99 -3.16 15.45
CA VAL A 614 12.46 -4.51 15.71
C VAL A 614 13.34 -5.37 16.61
N TYR A 615 14.63 -5.04 16.72
CA TYR A 615 15.62 -5.72 17.57
C TYR A 615 15.69 -5.16 19.00
N TYR A 616 15.03 -4.03 19.26
CA TYR A 616 15.09 -3.36 20.56
C TYR A 616 14.15 -4.03 21.56
N LYS A 617 14.72 -4.63 22.60
CA LYS A 617 13.95 -5.32 23.65
C LYS A 617 13.29 -4.31 24.57
N CYS A 618 11.96 -4.25 24.53
CA CYS A 618 11.15 -3.42 25.43
C CYS A 618 9.78 -4.06 25.72
N SER A 619 9.07 -3.53 26.70
CA SER A 619 7.68 -3.94 26.98
C SER A 619 6.72 -3.35 25.94
N ALA A 620 5.54 -3.98 25.80
CA ALA A 620 4.48 -3.46 24.94
C ALA A 620 4.03 -2.05 25.38
N ASP A 621 3.96 -1.78 26.69
CA ASP A 621 3.61 -0.46 27.22
C ASP A 621 4.65 0.62 26.87
N HIS A 622 5.95 0.31 26.99
CA HIS A 622 7.02 1.25 26.61
C HIS A 622 6.95 1.56 25.11
N LYS A 623 6.85 0.52 24.28
CA LYS A 623 6.76 0.70 22.82
C LYS A 623 5.52 1.53 22.44
N ALA A 624 4.37 1.25 23.06
CA ALA A 624 3.15 2.02 22.86
C ALA A 624 3.33 3.49 23.23
N LYS A 625 3.90 3.77 24.41
CA LYS A 625 4.18 5.14 24.88
C LYS A 625 5.10 5.92 23.93
N ILE A 626 6.12 5.26 23.38
CA ILE A 626 7.09 5.88 22.47
C ILE A 626 6.51 6.11 21.08
N GLU A 627 5.77 5.14 20.52
CA GLU A 627 5.24 5.23 19.15
C GLU A 627 3.96 6.06 19.03
N ALA A 628 3.13 6.10 20.07
CA ALA A 628 1.81 6.72 20.00
C ALA A 628 1.80 8.20 19.55
N PRO A 629 2.68 9.09 20.05
CA PRO A 629 2.63 10.50 19.67
C PRO A 629 2.87 10.73 18.16
N TYR A 630 3.57 9.83 17.48
CA TYR A 630 3.80 9.95 16.04
C TYR A 630 2.54 9.72 15.21
N HIS A 631 1.52 9.03 15.74
CA HIS A 631 0.30 8.72 14.98
C HIS A 631 -0.50 9.99 14.65
N ASP A 632 -0.59 10.94 15.59
CA ASP A 632 -1.21 12.25 15.33
C ASP A 632 -0.41 13.08 14.31
N LEU A 633 0.91 12.89 14.25
CA LEU A 633 1.78 13.60 13.30
C LEU A 633 1.74 12.99 11.89
N THR A 634 1.23 11.78 11.73
CA THR A 634 1.28 10.98 10.49
C THR A 634 -0.12 10.62 10.00
N ARG A 635 -1.00 11.63 9.89
CA ARG A 635 -2.43 11.45 9.57
C ARG A 635 -2.74 10.93 8.15
N GLY A 636 -1.75 10.83 7.27
CA GLY A 636 -1.89 10.14 5.98
C GLY A 636 -1.88 8.61 6.13
N GLY A 637 -1.36 8.09 7.24
CA GLY A 637 -1.35 6.67 7.55
C GLY A 637 -0.23 6.28 8.50
N HIS A 638 -0.56 5.41 9.46
CA HIS A 638 0.31 4.92 10.52
C HIS A 638 -0.25 3.60 11.07
N ILE A 639 0.60 2.83 11.75
CA ILE A 639 0.17 1.63 12.43
C ILE A 639 1.14 1.36 13.58
N PHE A 640 0.67 0.68 14.61
CA PHE A 640 1.43 0.16 15.72
C PHE A 640 1.43 -1.36 15.69
N TYR A 641 2.59 -2.00 15.87
CA TYR A 641 2.70 -3.47 15.96
C TYR A 641 3.22 -3.89 17.32
N ILE A 642 2.67 -4.99 17.83
CA ILE A 642 3.23 -5.77 18.94
C ILE A 642 3.50 -7.19 18.45
N GLU A 643 4.72 -7.67 18.69
CA GLU A 643 5.09 -9.08 18.58
C GLU A 643 4.80 -9.76 19.92
N LEU A 644 3.79 -10.63 19.97
CA LEU A 644 3.45 -11.44 21.14
C LEU A 644 4.28 -12.72 21.17
N ASP A 645 4.66 -13.15 22.37
CA ASP A 645 5.22 -14.47 22.62
C ASP A 645 4.10 -15.51 22.86
N GLY A 646 4.39 -16.76 22.50
CA GLY A 646 3.54 -17.92 22.74
C GLY A 646 2.27 -17.99 21.89
N ASP A 647 1.40 -18.94 22.25
CA ASP A 647 0.11 -19.13 21.58
C ASP A 647 -0.94 -18.17 22.12
N ALA A 648 -1.23 -17.11 21.37
CA ALA A 648 -2.23 -16.12 21.72
C ALA A 648 -3.64 -16.73 21.93
N THR A 649 -3.94 -17.90 21.36
CA THR A 649 -5.25 -18.56 21.54
C THR A 649 -5.50 -19.03 22.98
N HIS A 650 -4.45 -19.26 23.75
CA HIS A 650 -4.53 -19.59 25.18
C HIS A 650 -4.56 -18.35 26.08
N ASN A 651 -4.30 -17.15 25.54
CA ASN A 651 -4.25 -15.91 26.29
C ASN A 651 -4.93 -14.74 25.55
N ILE A 652 -6.23 -14.87 25.30
CA ILE A 652 -7.05 -13.82 24.67
C ILE A 652 -7.00 -12.50 25.48
N LYS A 653 -6.81 -12.58 26.80
CA LYS A 653 -6.66 -11.39 27.66
C LYS A 653 -5.46 -10.53 27.27
N ALA A 654 -4.36 -11.11 26.79
CA ALA A 654 -3.22 -10.33 26.30
C ALA A 654 -3.59 -9.48 25.07
N VAL A 655 -4.41 -10.03 24.16
CA VAL A 655 -4.93 -9.28 23.01
C VAL A 655 -5.77 -8.09 23.50
N GLU A 656 -6.67 -8.31 24.45
CA GLU A 656 -7.49 -7.25 25.03
C GLU A 656 -6.65 -6.17 25.75
N GLN A 657 -5.61 -6.57 26.47
CA GLN A 657 -4.67 -5.65 27.12
C GLN A 657 -3.93 -4.80 26.10
N ILE A 658 -3.49 -5.36 24.97
CA ILE A 658 -2.86 -4.61 23.88
C ILE A 658 -3.86 -3.62 23.27
N VAL A 659 -5.11 -4.01 23.02
CA VAL A 659 -6.14 -3.05 22.58
C VAL A 659 -6.40 -1.97 23.65
N GLY A 660 -6.26 -2.32 24.93
CA GLY A 660 -6.22 -1.38 26.04
C GLY A 660 -5.07 -0.37 25.96
N LEU A 661 -3.87 -0.78 25.51
CA LEU A 661 -2.77 0.15 25.25
C LEU A 661 -3.09 1.09 24.09
N ILE A 662 -3.75 0.59 23.05
CA ILE A 662 -4.19 1.39 21.91
C ILE A 662 -5.13 2.51 22.38
N ASP A 663 -6.05 2.18 23.28
CA ASP A 663 -6.96 3.14 23.91
C ASP A 663 -6.26 4.10 24.88
N LYS A 664 -5.36 3.57 25.74
CA LYS A 664 -4.66 4.33 26.79
C LYS A 664 -3.75 5.42 26.24
N TYR A 665 -3.07 5.14 25.13
CA TYR A 665 -2.06 6.05 24.54
C TYR A 665 -2.56 6.79 23.29
N ASP A 666 -3.86 6.74 22.99
CA ASP A 666 -4.43 7.36 21.79
C ASP A 666 -3.81 6.89 20.46
N ILE A 667 -3.38 5.63 20.40
CA ILE A 667 -2.84 5.03 19.18
C ILE A 667 -3.97 4.89 18.15
N GLY A 668 -3.78 5.49 16.98
CA GLY A 668 -4.85 5.56 15.97
C GLY A 668 -5.18 4.23 15.28
N TYR A 669 -4.19 3.37 15.04
CA TYR A 669 -4.36 2.08 14.38
C TYR A 669 -3.27 1.10 14.85
N GLY A 670 -3.65 -0.12 15.22
CA GLY A 670 -2.73 -1.12 15.75
C GLY A 670 -3.06 -2.54 15.31
N SER A 671 -2.07 -3.41 15.39
CA SER A 671 -2.16 -4.82 15.05
C SER A 671 -1.24 -5.65 15.93
N ILE A 672 -1.54 -6.94 16.02
CA ILE A 672 -0.87 -7.89 16.88
C ILE A 672 -0.32 -9.00 15.99
N ASN A 673 0.95 -9.29 16.18
CA ASN A 673 1.68 -10.36 15.51
C ASN A 673 1.95 -11.46 16.54
N HIS A 674 1.81 -12.70 16.12
CA HIS A 674 2.12 -13.90 16.90
C HIS A 674 2.55 -15.00 15.92
N ASN A 675 3.02 -16.15 16.40
CA ASN A 675 3.40 -17.24 15.51
C ASN A 675 2.22 -18.15 15.24
N ARG A 676 1.99 -18.50 13.96
CA ARG A 676 1.11 -19.61 13.57
C ARG A 676 1.75 -20.41 12.44
N ASN A 677 2.01 -21.68 12.73
CA ASN A 677 2.45 -22.67 11.77
C ASN A 677 1.28 -23.50 11.31
N ARG A 678 1.38 -24.03 10.09
CA ARG A 678 0.41 -24.98 9.55
C ARG A 678 1.08 -26.05 8.71
N CYS A 679 0.78 -27.31 8.98
CA CYS A 679 1.16 -28.40 8.09
C CYS A 679 0.29 -28.36 6.83
N LEU A 680 0.90 -28.26 5.66
CA LEU A 680 0.19 -28.19 4.39
C LEU A 680 -0.42 -29.52 3.94
N ASP A 681 0.04 -30.64 4.52
CA ASP A 681 -0.42 -31.98 4.14
C ASP A 681 -1.60 -32.47 5.02
N CYS A 682 -1.58 -32.18 6.33
CA CYS A 682 -2.63 -32.63 7.26
C CYS A 682 -3.40 -31.49 7.95
N SER A 683 -3.06 -30.22 7.69
CA SER A 683 -3.70 -29.03 8.26
C SER A 683 -3.57 -28.86 9.79
N TYR A 684 -2.67 -29.59 10.45
CA TYR A 684 -2.30 -29.32 11.84
C TYR A 684 -1.79 -27.89 12.01
N GLU A 685 -2.26 -27.18 13.05
CA GLU A 685 -1.83 -25.83 13.38
C GLU A 685 -1.16 -25.80 14.76
N ASP A 686 -0.11 -24.98 14.89
CA ASP A 686 0.53 -24.67 16.18
C ASP A 686 1.11 -23.25 16.19
N ALA A 687 1.66 -22.82 17.33
CA ALA A 687 2.27 -21.51 17.53
C ALA A 687 3.73 -21.57 18.01
N SER A 688 4.39 -22.72 17.87
CA SER A 688 5.79 -22.90 18.25
C SER A 688 6.72 -22.07 17.35
N ALA A 689 7.80 -21.53 17.90
CA ALA A 689 8.69 -20.66 17.12
C ALA A 689 9.42 -21.41 15.99
N ASN A 690 9.77 -22.68 16.21
CA ASN A 690 10.65 -23.45 15.33
C ASN A 690 10.06 -24.82 14.94
N LEU A 691 8.80 -24.86 14.49
CA LEU A 691 8.26 -26.09 13.92
C LEU A 691 8.99 -26.43 12.60
N GLU A 692 9.59 -27.61 12.53
CA GLU A 692 10.23 -28.14 11.31
C GLU A 692 9.57 -29.43 10.80
N GLU A 693 8.90 -30.17 11.67
CA GLU A 693 8.23 -31.42 11.36
C GLU A 693 6.85 -31.43 12.01
N CYS A 694 5.83 -31.84 11.25
CA CYS A 694 4.48 -31.94 11.77
C CYS A 694 4.38 -33.11 12.77
N PRO A 695 3.93 -32.86 14.03
CA PRO A 695 3.84 -33.91 15.04
C PRO A 695 2.72 -34.92 14.77
N VAL A 696 1.84 -34.66 13.79
CA VAL A 696 0.70 -35.52 13.45
C VAL A 696 1.03 -36.46 12.28
N CYS A 697 1.64 -35.94 11.20
CA CYS A 697 1.89 -36.71 9.98
C CYS A 697 3.36 -36.87 9.59
N GLY A 698 4.31 -36.26 10.32
CA GLY A 698 5.74 -36.31 10.01
C GLY A 698 6.16 -35.48 8.79
N SER A 699 5.27 -34.65 8.24
CA SER A 699 5.60 -33.81 7.08
C SER A 699 6.47 -32.62 7.47
N HIS A 700 7.44 -32.30 6.61
CA HIS A 700 8.24 -31.08 6.67
C HIS A 700 7.65 -29.93 5.84
N ASN A 701 6.49 -30.15 5.22
CA ASN A 701 5.79 -29.15 4.42
C ASN A 701 4.99 -28.21 5.34
N ILE A 702 5.71 -27.30 6.00
CA ILE A 702 5.16 -26.39 7.02
C ILE A 702 5.11 -24.96 6.49
N ASP A 703 3.92 -24.39 6.52
CA ASP A 703 3.65 -22.96 6.28
C ASP A 703 3.83 -22.17 7.57
N LYS A 704 4.54 -21.05 7.52
CA LYS A 704 4.85 -20.21 8.70
C LYS A 704 4.33 -18.80 8.44
N LEU A 705 3.05 -18.60 8.75
CA LEU A 705 2.36 -17.36 8.44
C LEU A 705 2.97 -16.21 9.24
N GLN A 706 3.47 -15.20 8.52
CA GLN A 706 4.10 -14.04 9.12
C GLN A 706 3.55 -12.75 8.50
N ARG A 707 3.49 -11.69 9.32
CA ARG A 707 3.14 -10.35 8.82
C ARG A 707 4.39 -9.67 8.27
N ILE A 708 4.42 -9.37 6.98
CA ILE A 708 5.57 -8.71 6.35
C ILE A 708 5.61 -7.21 6.67
N THR A 709 4.50 -6.53 6.42
CA THR A 709 4.28 -5.12 6.75
C THR A 709 2.88 -5.00 7.32
N GLY A 710 1.87 -4.72 6.50
CA GLY A 710 0.46 -4.64 6.88
C GLY A 710 -0.35 -5.92 6.70
N TYR A 711 0.07 -6.84 5.82
CA TYR A 711 -0.64 -8.06 5.47
C TYR A 711 0.19 -9.32 5.74
N LEU A 712 -0.49 -10.46 5.72
CA LEU A 712 0.09 -11.78 6.03
C LEU A 712 0.61 -12.46 4.76
N VAL A 713 1.68 -13.23 4.89
CA VAL A 713 2.22 -14.07 3.82
C VAL A 713 2.54 -15.43 4.42
N GLY A 714 2.02 -16.51 3.83
CA GLY A 714 2.20 -17.88 4.35
C GLY A 714 3.66 -18.31 4.34
N THR A 715 4.34 -18.14 3.22
CA THR A 715 5.72 -18.59 3.04
C THR A 715 6.68 -17.41 2.93
N THR A 716 7.80 -17.50 3.64
CA THR A 716 8.88 -16.49 3.61
C THR A 716 9.67 -16.53 2.30
N ASP A 717 9.49 -17.55 1.46
CA ASP A 717 10.17 -17.71 0.18
C ASP A 717 9.84 -16.59 -0.83
N ARG A 718 8.71 -15.90 -0.69
CA ARG A 718 8.31 -14.76 -1.53
C ARG A 718 8.83 -13.42 -1.01
N TRP A 719 9.45 -13.39 0.16
CA TRP A 719 9.92 -12.15 0.76
C TRP A 719 11.21 -11.67 0.08
N ASN A 720 11.39 -10.36 0.07
CA ASN A 720 12.66 -9.77 -0.34
C ASN A 720 13.71 -9.89 0.77
N SER A 721 14.99 -9.78 0.37
CA SER A 721 16.13 -9.96 1.27
C SER A 721 16.11 -9.04 2.50
N GLY A 722 15.69 -7.78 2.35
CA GLY A 722 15.62 -6.83 3.48
C GLY A 722 14.56 -7.20 4.51
N LYS A 723 13.38 -7.65 4.07
CA LYS A 723 12.31 -8.08 4.99
C LYS A 723 12.59 -9.41 5.68
N LEU A 724 13.34 -10.31 5.04
CA LEU A 724 13.85 -11.51 5.71
C LEU A 724 14.82 -11.15 6.83
N ALA A 725 15.76 -10.23 6.58
CA ALA A 725 16.66 -9.75 7.61
C ALA A 725 15.89 -9.08 8.77
N GLU A 726 14.90 -8.24 8.47
CA GLU A 726 14.04 -7.64 9.49
C GLU A 726 13.31 -8.69 10.33
N LEU A 727 12.72 -9.71 9.70
CA LEU A 727 12.00 -10.78 10.40
C LEU A 727 12.89 -11.53 11.40
N HIS A 728 14.13 -11.81 11.00
CA HIS A 728 15.11 -12.51 11.85
C HIS A 728 15.50 -11.69 13.10
N ASP A 729 15.46 -10.36 13.00
CA ASP A 729 15.82 -9.44 14.07
C ASP A 729 14.63 -9.10 15.00
N ARG A 730 13.41 -9.55 14.70
CA ARG A 730 12.22 -9.24 15.53
C ARG A 730 12.31 -9.86 16.92
N VAL A 731 12.02 -9.06 17.93
CA VAL A 731 11.89 -9.52 19.33
C VAL A 731 10.45 -9.44 19.81
N THR A 732 10.09 -10.36 20.72
CA THR A 732 8.78 -10.35 21.38
C THR A 732 8.73 -9.27 22.47
N HIS A 733 7.52 -8.78 22.74
CA HIS A 733 7.26 -7.74 23.73
C HIS A 733 6.46 -8.34 24.88
N GLY A 734 6.94 -8.18 26.11
CA GLY A 734 6.19 -8.55 27.31
C GLY A 734 4.94 -7.68 27.46
N VAL A 735 3.79 -8.32 27.70
CA VAL A 735 2.47 -7.70 27.93
C VAL A 735 2.08 -7.75 29.39
#